data_AF-B1INY9-F1
#
_entry.id   AF-B1INY9-F1
#
_cell.length_a   1.000
_cell.length_b   1.000
_cell.length_c   1.000
_cell.angle_alpha   90.00
_cell.angle_beta   90.00
_cell.angle_gamma   90.00
#
_symmetry.space_group_name_H-M   'P 1'
#
loop_
_entity.id
_entity.type
_entity.pdbx_description
1 polymer ?
#
loop_
_entity_poly.entity_id
_entity_poly.type
_entity_poly.pdbx_seq_one_letter_code
_entity_poly.pdbx_strand_id
1 'polypeptide(L)'
;MLSKKTKKLITSAILSLTISLSFLGTSITAKAFDSTKAVYELKNARTYEYTWGYDISINRDVDYARGEIYLGSISSTAHQLDTTPFRATMNGEPLKIFNSTKNSLEAKEKELLAKEMDNSSNKNKTFGIWQQDLDGNFRLYVYVINATSGFNKTLKITKEFISGDLDYGLYNKDTKEFSDKLKEVLNSSYDKSDLLKIYKYDIDPRDGTSKIPYHEKEIIDETKRVTKDCTNDMEKVQAIYKFVVTHMEYVEDPAYRNKGALSALKSGKGVCEDYASLFIAMCREVNIPARYVHGLTGATGNHGWAEFYLPYYGWIIAEPTVSSLRTANENTLQKAMMSFIGTYDTNNDFIPSHSVAGYNNNEDRYHAIFDRIKVTNQNRIITIKGEPIKSVVYNQPFSNYQERIDSVNKLLEIAKNTEKEEDIKEARELAQTLIDSEERETILKQLDYIGKSDELKSQIGALVVDLENSDTINTNKFEELKEILNNAPEEIVEEFKTPYSKIAKRYEIENLIKETEGNLTEENLDKLSNLLDNANIEDKYKLSYTSKYDKLLNDYTKKVEEQEQTEYAAKLQAATKAVEKAENSKNQTDVDNARGLANSLKEIDKSNLNARLDKVQKNIDDKKTEEEKQAEYEAKVQTATKAVEKAEKTTIYEDYISATKLVSELQNSEIQTQLWDRLREVKVDIGRKEEATELVKLVEEDNTETNYNRALESINRLRDNELKQDLLNRLNNVKSNIDNNNAKKEEVNKLVAQAEKDNKEETYNKALAAVQSLEDDQLKKELLTRLNNVKSIIDNNSKKEDVTKLVEQAEKDNKEETYNKALTAVKALEDSQTKKDLLNRLDKVKVNIDKIKTNEAIHLVEYAEKYPSISTYNNAKDAVNSINDGNTKTELLNRLKNVEIKIEKLDEKTKTHQFIDYVDKLIREAEKLCTEDAYKKALEQAQKIEDVQSRKVYINRLNEVKNNIDINKETETSPIKTELDKLEHTINSINTVNKNDMLAIKEKINDLKDTKERQDLIDKLNNIENKYNKLINNPNYNKLIKYNTWNNIVYKESKDKTFAVKFNKNLNSNNISENLYLLDVDNNFEKIHTTINIKGETAYITADKLSPGKKYILVVSDQIKDSRNKDLKQGLKTFIQIIE
;
A
#
# COMPACT_ATOMS: atom_id res chain seq x y z
N MET A 1 22.84 47.13 22.54
CA MET A 1 21.85 48.16 22.99
C MET A 1 20.78 48.27 21.90
N LEU A 2 19.44 48.22 22.06
CA LEU A 2 18.48 47.38 22.84
C LEU A 2 17.21 47.19 21.93
N SER A 3 16.37 46.14 21.97
CA SER A 3 16.34 44.92 22.80
C SER A 3 15.81 43.65 22.08
N LYS A 4 16.19 42.47 22.62
CA LYS A 4 15.39 41.22 22.62
C LYS A 4 13.95 41.48 23.10
N LYS A 5 12.99 40.64 22.69
CA LYS A 5 11.66 40.44 23.33
C LYS A 5 10.79 41.68 23.59
N THR A 6 9.60 41.63 23.00
CA THR A 6 8.39 41.39 23.81
C THR A 6 7.70 40.23 23.10
N LYS A 7 7.62 39.01 23.69
CA LYS A 7 6.49 38.58 24.55
C LYS A 7 5.15 38.89 23.83
N LYS A 8 4.19 38.00 23.69
CA LYS A 8 3.81 36.84 24.51
C LYS A 8 2.67 36.14 23.70
N LEU A 9 2.52 34.81 23.77
CA LEU A 9 1.41 34.13 24.45
C LEU A 9 -0.02 34.42 23.89
N ILE A 10 -0.96 33.48 23.75
CA ILE A 10 -0.95 32.03 24.04
C ILE A 10 -2.24 31.32 23.54
N THR A 11 -2.21 29.99 23.47
CA THR A 11 -3.26 29.05 23.94
C THR A 11 -4.61 28.90 23.24
N SER A 12 -4.96 27.61 23.07
CA SER A 12 -6.29 27.00 23.04
C SER A 12 -7.22 27.25 21.84
N ALA A 13 -8.05 26.28 21.45
CA ALA A 13 -8.13 24.87 21.85
C ALA A 13 -9.00 24.08 20.87
N ILE A 14 -8.79 22.76 20.83
CA ILE A 14 -9.81 21.69 20.88
C ILE A 14 -11.17 21.99 20.19
N LEU A 15 -11.59 21.15 19.23
CA LEU A 15 -12.65 20.13 19.43
C LEU A 15 -13.17 19.54 18.10
N SER A 16 -12.94 18.24 17.86
CA SER A 16 -13.85 17.30 17.16
C SER A 16 -14.21 17.55 15.68
N LEU A 17 -14.80 16.63 14.90
CA LEU A 17 -15.12 15.18 15.00
C LEU A 17 -15.08 14.70 13.50
N THR A 18 -14.35 13.67 13.06
CA THR A 18 -14.72 12.23 13.14
C THR A 18 -15.56 11.72 11.95
N ILE A 19 -14.96 10.82 11.14
CA ILE A 19 -15.56 9.59 10.53
C ILE A 19 -16.68 9.79 9.48
N SER A 20 -16.75 9.09 8.34
CA SER A 20 -15.87 8.13 7.67
C SER A 20 -16.23 8.11 6.17
N LEU A 21 -15.33 7.87 5.21
CA LEU A 21 -14.73 6.55 4.91
C LEU A 21 -15.74 5.41 4.70
N SER A 22 -16.43 5.40 3.55
CA SER A 22 -16.58 4.18 2.75
C SER A 22 -17.07 4.53 1.33
N PHE A 23 -16.36 4.21 0.22
CA PHE A 23 -16.04 2.86 -0.29
C PHE A 23 -17.34 2.07 -0.56
N LEU A 24 -17.62 1.45 -1.72
CA LEU A 24 -16.81 1.02 -2.87
C LEU A 24 -17.61 1.24 -4.18
N GLY A 25 -17.03 1.26 -5.38
CA GLY A 25 -15.64 0.95 -5.80
C GLY A 25 -15.56 0.91 -7.34
N THR A 26 -14.48 0.51 -8.00
CA THR A 26 -13.08 0.13 -7.63
C THR A 26 -12.39 -0.06 -8.99
N SER A 27 -11.37 0.70 -9.41
CA SER A 27 -9.98 0.74 -8.94
C SER A 27 -9.24 -0.61 -8.93
N ILE A 28 -8.24 -0.77 -9.82
CA ILE A 28 -6.95 -1.43 -9.53
C ILE A 28 -5.84 -0.66 -10.29
N THR A 29 -4.55 -0.53 -9.90
CA THR A 29 -3.90 -0.02 -8.66
C THR A 29 -2.39 0.16 -8.91
N ALA A 30 -1.85 1.38 -8.78
CA ALA A 30 -0.43 1.72 -8.48
C ALA A 30 -0.31 3.22 -8.11
N LYS A 31 0.30 3.75 -7.04
CA LYS A 31 1.01 3.25 -5.82
C LYS A 31 2.55 3.23 -5.78
N ALA A 32 3.14 4.41 -5.49
CA ALA A 32 4.37 4.73 -4.74
C ALA A 32 4.42 6.28 -4.56
N PHE A 33 4.86 6.94 -3.48
CA PHE A 33 5.16 6.58 -2.07
C PHE A 33 5.19 7.90 -1.25
N ASP A 34 4.81 7.91 0.05
CA ASP A 34 5.15 8.99 1.01
C ASP A 34 5.19 8.44 2.46
N SER A 35 5.88 9.13 3.37
CA SER A 35 6.26 8.69 4.72
C SER A 35 5.94 9.78 5.77
N THR A 36 5.48 9.54 7.00
CA THR A 36 5.80 8.44 7.93
C THR A 36 4.58 7.93 8.70
N LYS A 37 3.71 7.20 8.01
CA LYS A 37 3.00 6.07 8.63
C LYS A 37 3.15 4.93 7.64
N ALA A 38 4.03 3.98 7.92
CA ALA A 38 4.36 2.89 7.00
C ALA A 38 3.23 1.86 6.94
N VAL A 39 2.04 2.29 6.51
CA VAL A 39 1.04 1.42 5.91
C VAL A 39 1.65 0.97 4.59
N TYR A 40 2.47 -0.08 4.67
CA TYR A 40 2.90 -0.83 3.50
C TYR A 40 1.67 -1.08 2.64
N GLU A 41 1.75 -0.65 1.38
CA GLU A 41 0.59 -0.64 0.51
C GLU A 41 0.30 -2.05 0.01
N LEU A 42 -0.32 -2.85 0.88
CA LEU A 42 -0.82 -4.20 0.60
C LEU A 42 -1.82 -4.13 -0.56
N LYS A 43 -1.31 -4.29 -1.80
CA LYS A 43 -2.09 -4.16 -3.04
C LYS A 43 -3.28 -5.12 -3.09
N ASN A 44 -3.19 -6.24 -2.37
CA ASN A 44 -4.14 -7.34 -2.36
C ASN A 44 -4.69 -7.63 -0.95
N ALA A 45 -5.08 -6.60 -0.19
CA ALA A 45 -5.57 -6.79 1.18
C ALA A 45 -6.84 -7.69 1.23
N ARG A 46 -6.74 -8.90 1.80
CA ARG A 46 -7.86 -9.85 1.95
C ARG A 46 -8.33 -9.87 3.41
N THR A 47 -9.63 -9.68 3.63
CA THR A 47 -10.26 -9.82 4.95
C THR A 47 -10.73 -11.24 5.17
N TYR A 48 -10.34 -11.82 6.29
CA TYR A 48 -10.65 -13.17 6.70
C TYR A 48 -11.22 -13.17 8.12
N GLU A 49 -11.97 -14.20 8.46
CA GLU A 49 -12.70 -14.34 9.72
C GLU A 49 -12.40 -15.72 10.32
N TYR A 50 -11.76 -15.77 11.48
CA TYR A 50 -11.66 -17.01 12.25
C TYR A 50 -12.93 -17.22 13.07
N THR A 51 -13.36 -18.47 13.16
CA THR A 51 -14.46 -18.91 14.03
C THR A 51 -14.05 -20.16 14.82
N TRP A 52 -14.22 -20.10 16.14
CA TRP A 52 -14.17 -21.24 17.05
C TRP A 52 -15.57 -21.51 17.63
N GLY A 53 -16.01 -22.77 17.59
CA GLY A 53 -17.25 -23.22 18.23
C GLY A 53 -16.99 -24.07 19.47
N TYR A 54 -17.56 -23.68 20.61
CA TYR A 54 -17.49 -24.41 21.87
C TYR A 54 -18.90 -24.65 22.43
N ASP A 55 -19.21 -25.89 22.81
CA ASP A 55 -20.38 -26.15 23.63
C ASP A 55 -20.04 -25.99 25.12
N ILE A 56 -20.91 -25.30 25.85
CA ILE A 56 -20.84 -25.09 27.29
C ILE A 56 -22.09 -25.70 27.91
N SER A 57 -21.88 -26.64 28.83
CA SER A 57 -22.95 -27.36 29.53
C SER A 57 -22.76 -27.29 31.05
N ILE A 58 -23.87 -27.13 31.78
CA ILE A 58 -23.90 -27.15 33.25
C ILE A 58 -24.77 -28.31 33.73
N ASN A 59 -24.14 -29.21 34.49
CA ASN A 59 -24.72 -30.51 34.85
C ASN A 59 -25.51 -30.51 36.17
N ARG A 60 -25.50 -29.39 36.92
CA ARG A 60 -26.24 -29.20 38.19
C ARG A 60 -26.44 -27.71 38.47
N ASP A 61 -27.49 -27.35 39.20
CA ASP A 61 -27.78 -25.97 39.58
C ASP A 61 -26.60 -25.31 40.33
N VAL A 62 -26.28 -24.07 39.97
CA VAL A 62 -25.20 -23.25 40.53
C VAL A 62 -25.59 -21.79 40.62
N ASP A 63 -25.31 -21.15 41.76
CA ASP A 63 -25.40 -19.69 41.90
C ASP A 63 -24.34 -19.01 40.99
N TYR A 64 -23.21 -19.69 40.78
CA TYR A 64 -22.08 -19.21 40.01
C TYR A 64 -21.17 -20.35 39.52
N ALA A 65 -20.66 -20.23 38.29
CA ALA A 65 -19.55 -21.04 37.78
C ALA A 65 -18.71 -20.30 36.71
N ARG A 66 -17.43 -20.70 36.58
CA ARG A 66 -16.45 -20.15 35.63
C ARG A 66 -15.83 -21.25 34.76
N GLY A 67 -15.70 -21.00 33.46
CA GLY A 67 -14.89 -21.77 32.52
C GLY A 67 -13.75 -20.93 31.94
N GLU A 68 -12.63 -21.55 31.57
CA GLU A 68 -11.51 -20.90 30.88
C GLU A 68 -11.39 -21.50 29.47
N ILE A 69 -11.23 -20.62 28.46
CA ILE A 69 -11.02 -21.01 27.06
C ILE A 69 -9.74 -20.32 26.57
N TYR A 70 -8.73 -21.12 26.28
CA TYR A 70 -7.46 -20.65 25.75
C TYR A 70 -7.50 -20.56 24.22
N LEU A 71 -7.17 -19.38 23.67
CA LEU A 71 -7.19 -19.12 22.22
C LEU A 71 -5.80 -18.87 21.62
N GLY A 72 -4.75 -18.80 22.45
CA GLY A 72 -3.39 -18.48 22.03
C GLY A 72 -3.24 -17.02 21.57
N SER A 73 -2.08 -16.68 21.01
CA SER A 73 -1.90 -15.47 20.22
C SER A 73 -2.12 -15.78 18.75
N ILE A 74 -3.01 -15.03 18.09
CA ILE A 74 -3.20 -15.13 16.64
C ILE A 74 -2.17 -14.22 15.98
N SER A 75 -0.92 -14.69 15.90
CA SER A 75 0.13 -13.94 15.25
C SER A 75 0.03 -14.08 13.72
N SER A 76 -0.60 -13.11 13.08
CA SER A 76 -0.09 -12.66 11.79
C SER A 76 1.32 -12.09 12.01
N THR A 77 2.26 -12.42 11.13
CA THR A 77 3.61 -11.83 11.07
C THR A 77 3.61 -10.31 10.87
N ALA A 78 2.48 -9.75 10.40
CA ALA A 78 2.08 -8.39 10.72
C ALA A 78 1.48 -8.36 12.14
N HIS A 79 2.28 -8.03 13.16
CA HIS A 79 1.79 -7.90 14.53
C HIS A 79 2.00 -6.49 15.10
N GLN A 80 1.00 -6.03 15.88
CA GLN A 80 0.91 -4.75 16.61
C GLN A 80 0.14 -3.56 16.00
N LEU A 81 -0.63 -3.73 14.90
CA LEU A 81 -1.60 -2.71 14.44
C LEU A 81 -3.08 -3.06 14.62
N ASP A 82 -3.42 -4.28 15.03
CA ASP A 82 -4.81 -4.71 15.19
C ASP A 82 -5.25 -4.83 16.66
N THR A 83 -5.92 -3.79 17.15
CA THR A 83 -6.58 -3.75 18.47
C THR A 83 -8.01 -4.30 18.46
N THR A 84 -8.47 -4.88 17.35
CA THR A 84 -9.87 -5.34 17.22
C THR A 84 -10.16 -6.48 18.20
N PRO A 85 -11.13 -6.30 19.13
CA PRO A 85 -11.43 -7.32 20.12
C PRO A 85 -12.11 -8.53 19.46
N PHE A 86 -11.77 -9.72 19.96
CA PHE A 86 -12.51 -10.94 19.66
C PHE A 86 -13.98 -10.75 20.01
N ARG A 87 -14.86 -11.03 19.04
CA ARG A 87 -16.30 -11.07 19.25
C ARG A 87 -16.67 -12.44 19.79
N ALA A 88 -17.56 -12.49 20.76
CA ALA A 88 -18.11 -13.73 21.30
C ALA A 88 -19.63 -13.66 21.24
N THR A 89 -20.28 -14.73 20.80
CA THR A 89 -21.74 -14.85 20.81
C THR A 89 -22.17 -16.17 21.46
N MET A 90 -23.26 -16.14 22.21
CA MET A 90 -23.82 -17.30 22.92
C MET A 90 -25.17 -17.63 22.30
N ASN A 91 -25.28 -18.78 21.64
CA ASN A 91 -26.41 -19.15 20.77
C ASN A 91 -26.73 -18.08 19.69
N GLY A 92 -25.72 -17.37 19.19
CA GLY A 92 -25.86 -16.31 18.18
C GLY A 92 -25.97 -14.89 18.75
N GLU A 93 -26.40 -14.73 20.01
CA GLU A 93 -26.53 -13.41 20.65
C GLU A 93 -25.17 -12.89 21.19
N PRO A 94 -24.84 -11.58 21.06
CA PRO A 94 -23.60 -11.02 21.59
C PRO A 94 -23.39 -11.28 23.09
N LEU A 95 -22.28 -11.94 23.43
CA LEU A 95 -21.87 -12.14 24.81
C LEU A 95 -21.24 -10.84 25.35
N LYS A 96 -21.66 -10.41 26.53
CA LYS A 96 -21.09 -9.24 27.21
C LYS A 96 -19.66 -9.54 27.66
N ILE A 97 -18.66 -8.93 27.04
CA ILE A 97 -17.23 -9.12 27.39
C ILE A 97 -16.62 -7.88 28.03
N PHE A 98 -15.72 -8.09 28.98
CA PHE A 98 -14.88 -7.08 29.61
C PHE A 98 -13.40 -7.40 29.38
N ASN A 99 -12.53 -6.40 29.27
CA ASN A 99 -11.08 -6.61 29.12
C ASN A 99 -10.39 -6.45 30.49
N SER A 100 -9.35 -7.26 30.75
CA SER A 100 -8.56 -7.18 31.98
C SER A 100 -7.11 -7.63 31.74
N THR A 101 -6.16 -6.94 32.36
CA THR A 101 -4.77 -7.40 32.48
C THR A 101 -4.64 -8.48 33.57
N LYS A 102 -3.54 -9.25 33.58
CA LYS A 102 -3.34 -10.33 34.56
C LYS A 102 -3.45 -9.88 36.02
N ASN A 103 -2.99 -8.66 36.33
CA ASN A 103 -3.02 -8.10 37.68
C ASN A 103 -4.40 -7.52 38.06
N SER A 104 -5.25 -7.17 37.07
CA SER A 104 -6.59 -6.63 37.31
C SER A 104 -7.71 -7.69 37.26
N LEU A 105 -7.44 -8.89 36.73
CA LEU A 105 -8.45 -9.94 36.53
C LEU A 105 -9.21 -10.27 37.81
N GLU A 106 -8.52 -10.49 38.92
CA GLU A 106 -9.17 -10.84 40.20
C GLU A 106 -10.03 -9.69 40.76
N ALA A 107 -9.60 -8.43 40.56
CA ALA A 107 -10.36 -7.27 40.97
C ALA A 107 -11.62 -7.10 40.09
N LYS A 108 -11.48 -7.32 38.78
CA LYS A 108 -12.59 -7.19 37.83
C LYS A 108 -13.59 -8.33 37.92
N GLU A 109 -13.13 -9.55 38.18
CA GLU A 109 -13.96 -10.71 38.54
C GLU A 109 -14.79 -10.39 39.79
N LYS A 110 -14.17 -9.90 40.88
CA LYS A 110 -14.89 -9.51 42.11
C LYS A 110 -15.91 -8.38 41.88
N GLU A 111 -15.54 -7.31 41.16
CA GLU A 111 -16.45 -6.19 40.85
C GLU A 111 -17.69 -6.65 40.07
N LEU A 112 -17.47 -7.45 39.01
CA LEU A 112 -18.55 -7.88 38.11
C LEU A 112 -19.44 -8.95 38.74
N LEU A 113 -18.86 -9.88 39.53
CA LEU A 113 -19.65 -10.83 40.32
C LEU A 113 -20.53 -10.11 41.34
N ALA A 114 -19.96 -9.18 42.12
CA ALA A 114 -20.74 -8.38 43.05
C ALA A 114 -21.90 -7.64 42.35
N LYS A 115 -21.63 -7.04 41.18
CA LYS A 115 -22.63 -6.27 40.42
C LYS A 115 -23.73 -7.11 39.78
N GLU A 116 -23.42 -8.31 39.28
CA GLU A 116 -24.37 -9.14 38.54
C GLU A 116 -25.08 -10.19 39.41
N MET A 117 -24.54 -10.54 40.59
CA MET A 117 -25.18 -11.43 41.58
C MET A 117 -26.26 -10.73 42.42
N ASP A 118 -26.17 -9.41 42.63
CA ASP A 118 -27.04 -8.63 43.53
C ASP A 118 -28.50 -8.45 43.03
N ASN A 119 -28.87 -9.12 41.94
CA ASN A 119 -30.17 -8.96 41.30
C ASN A 119 -30.78 -10.32 40.93
N SER A 120 -31.44 -10.92 41.93
CA SER A 120 -32.03 -12.28 41.97
C SER A 120 -33.09 -12.60 40.89
N SER A 121 -33.51 -11.59 40.11
CA SER A 121 -34.38 -11.76 38.94
C SER A 121 -33.67 -12.38 37.72
N ASN A 122 -32.32 -12.36 37.70
CA ASN A 122 -31.52 -12.73 36.53
C ASN A 122 -30.99 -14.17 36.61
N LYS A 123 -31.78 -15.15 36.18
CA LYS A 123 -31.33 -16.54 35.99
C LYS A 123 -30.56 -16.71 34.68
N ASN A 124 -29.60 -17.63 34.64
CA ASN A 124 -28.80 -18.01 33.46
C ASN A 124 -28.03 -16.85 32.82
N LYS A 125 -27.60 -15.86 33.60
CA LYS A 125 -26.81 -14.72 33.09
C LYS A 125 -25.42 -15.18 32.68
N THR A 126 -24.92 -14.69 31.53
CA THR A 126 -23.54 -14.93 31.09
C THR A 126 -22.81 -13.66 30.72
N PHE A 127 -21.52 -13.64 31.04
CA PHE A 127 -20.56 -12.65 30.58
C PHE A 127 -19.19 -13.32 30.42
N GLY A 128 -18.26 -12.64 29.77
CA GLY A 128 -16.87 -13.07 29.67
C GLY A 128 -15.90 -11.99 30.13
N ILE A 129 -14.69 -12.40 30.51
CA ILE A 129 -13.56 -11.49 30.71
C ILE A 129 -12.40 -11.97 29.82
N TRP A 130 -11.95 -11.10 28.90
CA TRP A 130 -10.70 -11.26 28.17
C TRP A 130 -9.52 -10.99 29.10
N GLN A 131 -8.57 -11.92 29.12
CA GLN A 131 -7.23 -11.70 29.62
C GLN A 131 -6.25 -11.85 28.47
N GLN A 132 -5.37 -10.87 28.29
CA GLN A 132 -4.16 -11.02 27.50
C GLN A 132 -2.98 -11.25 28.46
N ASP A 133 -2.12 -12.23 28.19
CA ASP A 133 -0.85 -12.40 28.89
C ASP A 133 0.30 -11.63 28.21
N LEU A 134 1.45 -11.53 28.89
CA LEU A 134 2.61 -10.75 28.43
C LEU A 134 3.20 -11.27 27.10
N ASP A 135 2.93 -12.53 26.78
CA ASP A 135 3.31 -13.18 25.53
C ASP A 135 2.29 -12.92 24.39
N GLY A 136 1.29 -12.07 24.66
CA GLY A 136 0.24 -11.67 23.73
C GLY A 136 -0.88 -12.70 23.53
N ASN A 137 -0.92 -13.80 24.29
CA ASN A 137 -1.97 -14.81 24.14
C ASN A 137 -3.28 -14.37 24.79
N PHE A 138 -4.40 -14.71 24.16
CA PHE A 138 -5.74 -14.39 24.65
C PHE A 138 -6.39 -15.58 25.34
N ARG A 139 -7.04 -15.30 26.47
CA ARG A 139 -7.85 -16.22 27.25
C ARG A 139 -9.22 -15.61 27.50
N LEU A 140 -10.27 -16.39 27.29
CA LEU A 140 -11.62 -16.02 27.68
C LEU A 140 -12.01 -16.76 28.95
N TYR A 141 -12.25 -16.02 30.02
CA TYR A 141 -12.96 -16.55 31.20
C TYR A 141 -14.45 -16.32 30.99
N VAL A 142 -15.23 -17.40 30.86
CA VAL A 142 -16.69 -17.37 30.69
C VAL A 142 -17.33 -17.62 32.05
N TYR A 143 -18.22 -16.72 32.44
CA TYR A 143 -18.90 -16.73 33.73
C TYR A 143 -20.39 -16.95 33.54
N VAL A 144 -20.98 -17.83 34.35
CA VAL A 144 -22.41 -18.12 34.36
C VAL A 144 -22.95 -17.94 35.77
N ILE A 145 -23.99 -17.13 35.93
CA ILE A 145 -24.62 -16.78 37.22
C ILE A 145 -26.07 -17.30 37.26
N ASN A 146 -26.49 -17.79 38.43
CA ASN A 146 -27.83 -18.30 38.74
C ASN A 146 -28.33 -19.30 37.69
N ALA A 147 -27.49 -20.28 37.37
CA ALA A 147 -27.71 -21.24 36.30
C ALA A 147 -28.33 -22.54 36.80
N THR A 148 -29.33 -23.04 36.08
CA THR A 148 -29.96 -24.32 36.39
C THR A 148 -29.34 -25.45 35.56
N SER A 149 -29.45 -26.68 36.07
CA SER A 149 -29.30 -27.89 35.29
C SER A 149 -30.10 -27.80 33.98
N GLY A 150 -29.44 -28.07 32.85
CA GLY A 150 -30.00 -27.84 31.51
C GLY A 150 -29.54 -26.54 30.84
N PHE A 151 -28.68 -25.73 31.47
CA PHE A 151 -27.93 -24.69 30.75
C PHE A 151 -26.95 -25.34 29.76
N ASN A 152 -27.40 -25.48 28.51
CA ASN A 152 -26.60 -25.91 27.37
C ASN A 152 -26.59 -24.78 26.34
N LYS A 153 -25.41 -24.22 26.05
CA LYS A 153 -25.23 -23.09 25.13
C LYS A 153 -24.00 -23.31 24.26
N THR A 154 -24.09 -22.92 23.00
CA THR A 154 -22.96 -22.91 22.07
C THR A 154 -22.37 -21.50 22.05
N LEU A 155 -21.14 -21.39 22.52
CA LEU A 155 -20.31 -20.19 22.43
C LEU A 155 -19.55 -20.20 21.11
N LYS A 156 -19.83 -19.21 20.25
CA LYS A 156 -19.05 -18.92 19.05
C LYS A 156 -18.09 -17.77 19.37
N ILE A 157 -16.81 -17.95 19.10
CA ILE A 157 -15.80 -16.88 19.22
C ILE A 157 -15.27 -16.59 17.82
N THR A 158 -15.22 -15.32 17.45
CA THR A 158 -14.92 -14.87 16.09
C THR A 158 -13.96 -13.69 16.10
N LYS A 159 -12.97 -13.71 15.19
CA LYS A 159 -12.08 -12.56 14.95
C LYS A 159 -11.88 -12.33 13.44
N GLU A 160 -12.15 -11.10 13.01
CA GLU A 160 -11.80 -10.60 11.68
C GLU A 160 -10.34 -10.11 11.68
N PHE A 161 -9.61 -10.32 10.58
CA PHE A 161 -8.27 -9.78 10.36
C PHE A 161 -8.03 -9.49 8.88
N ILE A 162 -7.01 -8.67 8.60
CA ILE A 162 -6.63 -8.28 7.24
C ILE A 162 -5.22 -8.82 6.95
N SER A 163 -5.10 -9.67 5.93
CA SER A 163 -3.81 -10.04 5.34
C SER A 163 -3.54 -9.21 4.09
N GLY A 164 -2.32 -9.26 3.56
CA GLY A 164 -2.07 -8.78 2.20
C GLY A 164 -0.69 -9.16 1.68
N ASP A 165 -0.52 -9.03 0.36
CA ASP A 165 0.74 -9.32 -0.31
C ASP A 165 1.70 -8.14 -0.21
N LEU A 166 2.91 -8.43 0.28
CA LEU A 166 4.04 -7.52 0.37
C LEU A 166 5.10 -8.03 -0.62
N ASP A 167 5.35 -7.26 -1.67
CA ASP A 167 6.23 -7.64 -2.78
C ASP A 167 7.71 -7.45 -2.36
N TYR A 168 8.38 -8.54 -2.03
CA TYR A 168 9.81 -8.53 -1.68
C TYR A 168 10.67 -8.59 -2.93
N GLY A 169 11.21 -7.44 -3.34
CA GLY A 169 12.26 -7.31 -4.37
C GLY A 169 13.63 -7.92 -4.00
N LEU A 170 13.65 -9.00 -3.22
CA LEU A 170 14.86 -9.71 -2.77
C LEU A 170 15.33 -10.81 -3.74
N TYR A 171 14.55 -11.15 -4.78
CA TYR A 171 14.90 -12.22 -5.72
C TYR A 171 15.61 -11.78 -7.01
N ASN A 172 15.74 -10.46 -7.27
CA ASN A 172 16.25 -9.92 -8.55
C ASN A 172 17.36 -8.84 -8.40
N LYS A 173 18.01 -8.72 -7.25
CA LYS A 173 19.27 -7.97 -7.11
C LYS A 173 20.42 -8.90 -6.72
N ASP A 174 21.63 -8.55 -7.15
CA ASP A 174 22.81 -9.42 -7.10
C ASP A 174 22.98 -10.13 -5.76
N THR A 175 23.01 -11.46 -5.81
CA THR A 175 23.18 -12.37 -4.66
C THR A 175 24.42 -12.08 -3.82
N LYS A 176 25.38 -11.33 -4.37
CA LYS A 176 26.59 -10.85 -3.71
C LYS A 176 26.32 -9.78 -2.66
N GLU A 177 25.49 -8.77 -2.93
CA GLU A 177 25.20 -7.69 -1.95
C GLU A 177 24.44 -8.26 -0.74
N PHE A 178 23.50 -9.18 -1.00
CA PHE A 178 22.81 -9.94 0.05
C PHE A 178 23.79 -10.77 0.89
N SER A 179 24.65 -11.56 0.25
CA SER A 179 25.72 -12.35 0.91
C SER A 179 26.60 -11.52 1.83
N ASP A 180 26.99 -10.33 1.39
CA ASP A 180 28.02 -9.56 2.08
C ASP A 180 27.45 -8.77 3.26
N LYS A 181 26.21 -8.25 3.16
CA LYS A 181 25.44 -7.77 4.33
C LYS A 181 25.08 -8.90 5.31
N LEU A 182 24.82 -10.11 4.82
CA LEU A 182 24.59 -11.29 5.67
C LEU A 182 25.80 -11.55 6.59
N LYS A 183 27.02 -11.50 6.02
CA LYS A 183 28.27 -11.71 6.77
C LYS A 183 28.54 -10.59 7.78
N GLU A 184 28.19 -9.36 7.47
CA GLU A 184 28.35 -8.22 8.39
C GLU A 184 27.43 -8.38 9.62
N VAL A 185 26.16 -8.70 9.38
CA VAL A 185 25.13 -8.87 10.42
C VAL A 185 25.33 -10.15 11.26
N LEU A 186 25.77 -11.25 10.65
CA LEU A 186 26.01 -12.52 11.36
C LEU A 186 27.27 -12.51 12.26
N ASN A 187 28.09 -11.46 12.22
CA ASN A 187 29.31 -11.31 13.01
C ASN A 187 29.16 -10.40 14.25
N SER A 188 27.99 -9.79 14.50
CA SER A 188 27.77 -8.97 15.70
C SER A 188 27.41 -9.81 16.93
N SER A 189 27.77 -9.32 18.13
CA SER A 189 27.46 -10.00 19.39
C SER A 189 26.15 -9.50 20.01
N TYR A 190 25.22 -10.41 20.28
CA TYR A 190 23.97 -10.15 21.02
C TYR A 190 23.81 -11.16 22.17
N ASP A 191 23.26 -10.73 23.31
CA ASP A 191 23.02 -11.61 24.48
C ASP A 191 21.76 -12.46 24.27
N LYS A 192 21.98 -13.74 23.98
CA LYS A 192 20.93 -14.74 23.74
C LYS A 192 20.27 -15.25 25.03
N SER A 193 20.81 -14.91 26.21
CA SER A 193 20.48 -15.58 27.46
C SER A 193 19.04 -15.33 27.93
N ASP A 194 18.45 -14.17 27.67
CA ASP A 194 17.08 -13.85 28.08
C ASP A 194 16.01 -14.52 27.20
N LEU A 195 16.19 -14.55 25.88
CA LEU A 195 15.30 -15.31 24.99
C LEU A 195 15.30 -16.81 25.37
N LEU A 196 16.48 -17.38 25.69
CA LEU A 196 16.60 -18.76 26.16
C LEU A 196 16.03 -18.99 27.58
N LYS A 197 15.78 -17.94 28.39
CA LYS A 197 15.08 -18.05 29.69
C LYS A 197 13.55 -18.13 29.51
N ILE A 198 12.99 -17.47 28.49
CA ILE A 198 11.54 -17.46 28.22
C ILE A 198 11.08 -18.83 27.71
N TYR A 199 11.82 -19.45 26.79
CA TYR A 199 11.45 -20.76 26.19
C TYR A 199 11.99 -21.98 26.94
N LYS A 200 12.27 -21.84 28.25
CA LYS A 200 12.96 -22.86 29.06
C LYS A 200 12.04 -23.85 29.80
N TYR A 201 10.73 -23.71 29.68
CA TYR A 201 9.75 -24.45 30.49
C TYR A 201 8.60 -25.06 29.67
N ASP A 202 8.96 -26.01 28.79
CA ASP A 202 8.02 -26.93 28.13
C ASP A 202 7.75 -28.20 28.98
N ILE A 203 7.62 -28.06 30.31
CA ILE A 203 7.43 -29.17 31.25
C ILE A 203 5.94 -29.25 31.63
N ASP A 204 5.32 -30.45 31.56
CA ASP A 204 3.96 -30.64 32.09
C ASP A 204 3.99 -30.53 33.63
N PRO A 205 3.29 -29.57 34.25
CA PRO A 205 3.27 -29.41 35.70
C PRO A 205 2.60 -30.56 36.47
N ARG A 206 2.00 -31.55 35.78
CA ARG A 206 1.31 -32.70 36.37
C ARG A 206 2.21 -33.93 36.52
N ASP A 207 3.19 -34.13 35.63
CA ASP A 207 4.07 -35.32 35.64
C ASP A 207 5.58 -35.03 35.46
N GLY A 208 5.96 -33.80 35.13
CA GLY A 208 7.36 -33.37 35.01
C GLY A 208 8.05 -33.78 33.70
N THR A 209 7.32 -34.32 32.71
CA THR A 209 7.89 -34.70 31.41
C THR A 209 7.81 -33.58 30.37
N SER A 210 8.67 -33.65 29.34
CA SER A 210 8.67 -32.73 28.21
C SER A 210 8.91 -33.48 26.90
N LYS A 211 8.16 -33.12 25.85
CA LYS A 211 8.40 -33.60 24.48
C LYS A 211 9.57 -32.91 23.80
N ILE A 212 10.06 -31.79 24.35
CA ILE A 212 11.23 -31.04 23.89
C ILE A 212 12.21 -30.90 25.07
N PRO A 213 12.83 -32.01 25.53
CA PRO A 213 13.73 -32.00 26.67
C PRO A 213 14.99 -31.19 26.35
N TYR A 214 15.57 -30.60 27.40
CA TYR A 214 16.74 -29.73 27.34
C TYR A 214 17.91 -30.40 28.07
N HIS A 215 19.08 -30.40 27.45
CA HIS A 215 20.32 -31.05 27.88
C HIS A 215 20.33 -32.59 27.92
N GLU A 216 19.54 -33.25 27.08
CA GLU A 216 19.67 -34.71 26.88
C GLU A 216 21.00 -35.06 26.22
N LYS A 217 21.79 -35.94 26.84
CA LYS A 217 23.16 -36.26 26.40
C LYS A 217 23.22 -36.67 24.92
N GLU A 218 22.27 -37.47 24.47
CA GLU A 218 22.22 -37.97 23.10
C GLU A 218 21.92 -36.85 22.09
N ILE A 219 21.04 -35.91 22.45
CA ILE A 219 20.72 -34.74 21.62
C ILE A 219 21.92 -33.78 21.59
N ILE A 220 22.60 -33.56 22.72
CA ILE A 220 23.84 -32.76 22.80
C ILE A 220 24.92 -33.34 21.88
N ASP A 221 25.21 -34.64 22.00
CA ASP A 221 26.30 -35.28 21.27
C ASP A 221 26.04 -35.25 19.76
N GLU A 222 24.79 -35.53 19.33
CA GLU A 222 24.43 -35.49 17.92
C GLU A 222 24.39 -34.06 17.36
N THR A 223 23.88 -33.10 18.13
CA THR A 223 23.90 -31.68 17.71
C THR A 223 25.33 -31.18 17.52
N LYS A 224 26.25 -31.51 18.44
CA LYS A 224 27.68 -31.21 18.28
C LYS A 224 28.29 -31.90 17.05
N ARG A 225 27.93 -33.16 16.78
CA ARG A 225 28.38 -33.89 15.57
C ARG A 225 27.91 -33.23 14.28
N VAL A 226 26.66 -32.78 14.24
CA VAL A 226 26.01 -32.13 13.08
C VAL A 226 26.56 -30.73 12.85
N THR A 227 26.83 -29.96 13.90
CA THR A 227 27.24 -28.54 13.81
C THR A 227 28.75 -28.30 13.88
N LYS A 228 29.57 -29.36 13.91
CA LYS A 228 31.02 -29.30 14.18
C LYS A 228 31.84 -28.35 13.28
N ASP A 229 31.43 -28.19 12.03
CA ASP A 229 32.15 -27.41 11.00
C ASP A 229 31.46 -26.04 10.72
N CYS A 230 30.39 -25.71 11.47
CA CYS A 230 29.59 -24.50 11.27
C CYS A 230 30.19 -23.29 11.99
N THR A 231 30.40 -22.19 11.27
CA THR A 231 31.03 -20.97 11.75
C THR A 231 30.05 -19.97 12.37
N ASN A 232 28.79 -19.98 11.92
CA ASN A 232 27.74 -19.06 12.36
C ASN A 232 26.42 -19.80 12.63
N ASP A 233 25.44 -19.10 13.22
CA ASP A 233 24.18 -19.72 13.64
C ASP A 233 23.29 -20.16 12.48
N MET A 234 23.31 -19.46 11.34
CA MET A 234 22.56 -19.88 10.15
C MET A 234 23.10 -21.21 9.61
N GLU A 235 24.42 -21.38 9.53
CA GLU A 235 25.05 -22.65 9.15
C GLU A 235 24.67 -23.79 10.11
N LYS A 236 24.63 -23.53 11.43
CA LYS A 236 24.18 -24.51 12.42
C LYS A 236 22.73 -24.92 12.19
N VAL A 237 21.83 -23.97 11.96
CA VAL A 237 20.42 -24.25 11.67
C VAL A 237 20.27 -25.04 10.38
N GLN A 238 20.99 -24.68 9.31
CA GLN A 238 20.98 -25.41 8.04
C GLN A 238 21.45 -26.86 8.22
N ALA A 239 22.51 -27.09 9.00
CA ALA A 239 23.00 -28.43 9.32
C ALA A 239 21.99 -29.25 10.14
N ILE A 240 21.37 -28.64 11.15
CA ILE A 240 20.32 -29.26 11.98
C ILE A 240 19.08 -29.58 11.12
N TYR A 241 18.59 -28.65 10.31
CA TYR A 241 17.46 -28.85 9.39
C TYR A 241 17.71 -30.02 8.44
N LYS A 242 18.87 -30.02 7.77
CA LYS A 242 19.33 -31.09 6.87
C LYS A 242 19.39 -32.44 7.59
N PHE A 243 19.88 -32.47 8.83
CA PHE A 243 19.89 -33.69 9.64
C PHE A 243 18.47 -34.20 9.92
N VAL A 244 17.58 -33.38 10.48
CA VAL A 244 16.21 -33.82 10.83
C VAL A 244 15.45 -34.34 9.60
N VAL A 245 15.50 -33.61 8.48
CA VAL A 245 14.84 -33.99 7.22
C VAL A 245 15.36 -35.33 6.65
N THR A 246 16.64 -35.65 6.83
CA THR A 246 17.24 -36.89 6.28
C THR A 246 17.13 -38.07 7.24
N HIS A 247 17.21 -37.82 8.55
CA HIS A 247 17.14 -38.81 9.62
C HIS A 247 15.74 -39.37 9.86
N MET A 248 14.70 -38.52 9.68
CA MET A 248 13.33 -38.85 10.04
C MET A 248 12.49 -39.45 8.89
N GLU A 249 11.58 -40.35 9.25
CA GLU A 249 10.56 -40.96 8.39
C GLU A 249 9.17 -40.75 9.00
N TYR A 250 8.20 -40.33 8.18
CA TYR A 250 6.85 -40.01 8.64
C TYR A 250 6.04 -41.28 8.89
N VAL A 251 5.65 -41.52 10.16
CA VAL A 251 5.03 -42.77 10.61
C VAL A 251 3.92 -42.47 11.63
N GLU A 252 2.67 -42.82 11.28
CA GLU A 252 1.48 -42.59 12.12
C GLU A 252 1.18 -43.70 13.15
N ASP A 253 2.08 -44.67 13.30
CA ASP A 253 1.96 -45.76 14.28
C ASP A 253 2.01 -45.20 15.72
N PRO A 254 1.03 -45.52 16.60
CA PRO A 254 1.01 -45.16 18.01
C PRO A 254 2.28 -45.47 18.83
N ALA A 255 3.14 -46.38 18.36
CA ALA A 255 4.44 -46.67 18.95
C ALA A 255 5.46 -45.54 18.75
N TYR A 256 5.38 -44.80 17.64
CA TYR A 256 6.39 -43.80 17.23
C TYR A 256 5.87 -42.35 17.20
N ARG A 257 4.57 -42.13 16.95
CA ARG A 257 4.00 -40.78 16.87
C ARG A 257 3.83 -40.09 18.23
N ASN A 258 4.01 -38.77 18.24
CA ASN A 258 3.77 -37.87 19.37
C ASN A 258 4.59 -38.26 20.62
N LYS A 259 5.82 -38.78 20.41
CA LYS A 259 6.76 -39.24 21.46
C LYS A 259 7.89 -38.24 21.75
N GLY A 260 8.01 -37.17 20.97
CA GLY A 260 8.93 -36.06 21.22
C GLY A 260 10.38 -36.31 20.78
N ALA A 261 11.23 -35.30 20.97
CA ALA A 261 12.55 -35.15 20.36
C ALA A 261 13.49 -36.36 20.58
N LEU A 262 13.56 -36.90 21.80
CA LEU A 262 14.46 -38.01 22.11
C LEU A 262 14.02 -39.33 21.43
N SER A 263 12.70 -39.54 21.29
CA SER A 263 12.17 -40.71 20.58
C SER A 263 12.36 -40.56 19.07
N ALA A 264 12.14 -39.36 18.53
CA ALA A 264 12.44 -39.00 17.15
C ALA A 264 13.91 -39.28 16.81
N LEU A 265 14.84 -38.79 17.63
CA LEU A 265 16.28 -39.03 17.46
C LEU A 265 16.63 -40.53 17.48
N LYS A 266 16.09 -41.30 18.45
CA LYS A 266 16.39 -42.74 18.60
C LYS A 266 15.81 -43.61 17.50
N SER A 267 14.59 -43.33 17.07
CA SER A 267 13.84 -44.21 16.16
C SER A 267 13.93 -43.80 14.69
N GLY A 268 14.26 -42.53 14.41
CA GLY A 268 14.15 -41.94 13.07
C GLY A 268 12.71 -41.89 12.56
N LYS A 269 11.71 -41.92 13.44
CA LYS A 269 10.29 -42.06 13.10
C LYS A 269 9.41 -41.15 13.95
N GLY A 270 8.32 -40.66 13.36
CA GLY A 270 7.30 -39.87 14.06
C GLY A 270 6.40 -39.11 13.09
N VAL A 271 5.62 -38.16 13.60
CA VAL A 271 4.78 -37.23 12.82
C VAL A 271 5.29 -35.80 12.94
N CYS A 272 4.58 -34.82 12.36
CA CYS A 272 4.93 -33.39 12.34
C CYS A 272 5.39 -32.84 13.71
N GLU A 273 4.70 -33.22 14.79
CA GLU A 273 5.07 -32.87 16.17
C GLU A 273 6.48 -33.35 16.56
N ASP A 274 6.84 -34.60 16.21
CA ASP A 274 8.11 -35.23 16.57
C ASP A 274 9.28 -34.63 15.76
N TYR A 275 9.04 -34.36 14.48
CA TYR A 275 9.96 -33.68 13.57
C TYR A 275 10.30 -32.26 14.07
N ALA A 276 9.27 -31.46 14.40
CA ALA A 276 9.45 -30.13 14.96
C ALA A 276 10.16 -30.17 16.32
N SER A 277 9.74 -31.09 17.21
CA SER A 277 10.34 -31.26 18.55
C SER A 277 11.84 -31.54 18.47
N LEU A 278 12.27 -32.43 17.57
CA LEU A 278 13.69 -32.74 17.38
C LEU A 278 14.49 -31.54 16.90
N PHE A 279 13.99 -30.83 15.88
CA PHE A 279 14.64 -29.62 15.37
C PHE A 279 14.79 -28.54 16.45
N ILE A 280 13.74 -28.29 17.24
CA ILE A 280 13.75 -27.30 18.32
C ILE A 280 14.76 -27.67 19.41
N ALA A 281 14.78 -28.94 19.83
CA ALA A 281 15.72 -29.42 20.84
C ALA A 281 17.17 -29.20 20.40
N MET A 282 17.52 -29.61 19.18
CA MET A 282 18.88 -29.43 18.63
C MET A 282 19.26 -27.95 18.49
N CYS A 283 18.36 -27.08 18.03
CA CYS A 283 18.62 -25.63 17.99
C CYS A 283 18.89 -25.05 19.39
N ARG A 284 18.12 -25.45 20.40
CA ARG A 284 18.30 -25.00 21.80
C ARG A 284 19.67 -25.43 22.37
N GLU A 285 20.19 -26.61 22.03
CA GLU A 285 21.54 -27.06 22.50
C GLU A 285 22.70 -26.22 21.93
N VAL A 286 22.54 -25.56 20.78
CA VAL A 286 23.52 -24.59 20.24
C VAL A 286 23.20 -23.13 20.59
N ASN A 287 22.34 -22.91 21.59
CA ASN A 287 21.90 -21.60 22.08
C ASN A 287 21.14 -20.77 21.03
N ILE A 288 20.46 -21.42 20.08
CA ILE A 288 19.57 -20.75 19.12
C ILE A 288 18.14 -20.87 19.68
N PRO A 289 17.46 -19.76 20.01
CA PRO A 289 16.10 -19.84 20.53
C PRO A 289 15.18 -20.48 19.50
N ALA A 290 14.44 -21.51 19.89
CA ALA A 290 13.51 -22.22 19.02
C ALA A 290 12.21 -22.53 19.78
N ARG A 291 11.07 -22.50 19.07
CA ARG A 291 9.72 -22.70 19.60
C ARG A 291 8.87 -23.57 18.70
N TYR A 292 7.90 -24.25 19.29
CA TYR A 292 6.92 -25.05 18.58
C TYR A 292 5.73 -24.20 18.16
N VAL A 293 5.16 -24.54 17.01
CA VAL A 293 4.00 -23.86 16.44
C VAL A 293 3.03 -24.93 15.98
N HIS A 294 1.75 -24.79 16.34
CA HIS A 294 0.70 -25.68 15.84
C HIS A 294 -0.34 -24.88 15.06
N GLY A 295 -1.01 -25.54 14.12
CA GLY A 295 -1.85 -24.85 13.15
C GLY A 295 -2.63 -25.78 12.21
N LEU A 296 -3.13 -25.21 11.11
CA LEU A 296 -3.83 -25.93 10.05
C LEU A 296 -3.05 -25.86 8.72
N THR A 297 -3.05 -26.95 7.95
CA THR A 297 -2.57 -26.96 6.55
C THR A 297 -3.74 -27.16 5.58
N GLY A 298 -3.57 -26.71 4.34
CA GLY A 298 -4.57 -26.85 3.27
C GLY A 298 -4.83 -28.29 2.80
N ALA A 299 -4.16 -29.31 3.36
CA ALA A 299 -4.28 -30.70 2.91
C ALA A 299 -4.53 -31.73 4.04
N THR A 300 -4.11 -31.49 5.29
CA THR A 300 -4.08 -32.53 6.34
C THR A 300 -4.82 -32.20 7.64
N GLY A 301 -5.30 -30.97 7.82
CA GLY A 301 -5.90 -30.53 9.09
C GLY A 301 -4.83 -30.05 10.09
N ASN A 302 -4.91 -30.48 11.36
CA ASN A 302 -3.96 -30.09 12.40
C ASN A 302 -2.52 -30.49 12.05
N HIS A 303 -1.58 -29.58 12.25
CA HIS A 303 -0.15 -29.79 11.94
C HIS A 303 0.75 -28.99 12.89
N GLY A 304 1.97 -29.50 13.11
CA GLY A 304 2.98 -28.91 13.97
C GLY A 304 4.30 -28.65 13.24
N TRP A 305 4.90 -27.49 13.47
CA TRP A 305 6.20 -27.11 12.89
C TRP A 305 7.05 -26.34 13.90
N ALA A 306 8.28 -26.01 13.50
CA ALA A 306 9.21 -25.27 14.33
C ALA A 306 9.40 -23.83 13.82
N GLU A 307 9.70 -22.92 14.75
CA GLU A 307 10.29 -21.63 14.44
C GLU A 307 11.60 -21.47 15.21
N PHE A 308 12.59 -20.84 14.60
CA PHE A 308 13.87 -20.50 15.24
C PHE A 308 14.13 -19.00 15.12
N TYR A 309 14.80 -18.43 16.12
CA TYR A 309 15.12 -17.02 16.19
C TYR A 309 16.57 -16.78 15.78
N LEU A 310 16.77 -15.90 14.80
CA LEU A 310 18.09 -15.31 14.54
C LEU A 310 18.05 -13.81 14.90
N PRO A 311 19.11 -13.26 15.53
CA PRO A 311 19.28 -11.83 15.66
C PRO A 311 19.06 -11.14 14.31
N TYR A 312 18.42 -9.97 14.33
CA TYR A 312 18.03 -9.19 13.14
C TYR A 312 17.03 -9.83 12.17
N TYR A 313 16.72 -11.13 12.24
CA TYR A 313 15.72 -11.79 11.37
C TYR A 313 14.41 -12.15 12.07
N GLY A 314 14.39 -12.20 13.40
CA GLY A 314 13.19 -12.61 14.15
C GLY A 314 12.94 -14.11 14.07
N TRP A 315 11.67 -14.51 14.22
CA TRP A 315 11.23 -15.91 14.16
C TRP A 315 11.03 -16.38 12.72
N ILE A 316 11.87 -17.31 12.28
CA ILE A 316 11.86 -17.92 10.95
C ILE A 316 11.23 -19.32 11.06
N ILE A 317 10.28 -19.66 10.19
CA ILE A 317 9.73 -21.02 10.10
C ILE A 317 10.80 -22.00 9.62
N ALA A 318 10.87 -23.14 10.28
CA ALA A 318 11.49 -24.36 9.79
C ALA A 318 10.43 -25.46 9.69
N GLU A 319 10.17 -25.94 8.47
CA GLU A 319 9.29 -27.08 8.22
C GLU A 319 10.10 -28.33 7.82
N PRO A 320 10.48 -29.20 8.77
CA PRO A 320 11.25 -30.40 8.50
C PRO A 320 10.44 -31.63 8.05
N THR A 321 9.10 -31.60 8.08
CA THR A 321 8.22 -32.77 7.90
C THR A 321 7.98 -33.18 6.44
N VAL A 322 8.53 -32.46 5.48
CA VAL A 322 8.24 -32.67 4.04
C VAL A 322 8.96 -33.92 3.52
N SER A 323 8.22 -35.01 3.35
CA SER A 323 8.76 -36.33 2.96
C SER A 323 9.56 -36.33 1.65
N SER A 324 9.23 -35.45 0.69
CA SER A 324 9.98 -35.29 -0.57
C SER A 324 11.35 -34.64 -0.41
N LEU A 325 11.62 -33.94 0.70
CA LEU A 325 12.92 -33.31 0.97
C LEU A 325 13.97 -34.31 1.48
N ARG A 326 13.57 -35.50 1.97
CA ARG A 326 14.49 -36.53 2.49
C ARG A 326 15.56 -36.98 1.49
N THR A 327 15.27 -36.91 0.19
CA THR A 327 16.20 -37.26 -0.91
C THR A 327 16.67 -36.04 -1.71
N ALA A 328 16.36 -34.83 -1.26
CA ALA A 328 16.72 -33.59 -1.94
C ALA A 328 18.23 -33.29 -1.84
N ASN A 329 18.77 -32.65 -2.88
CA ASN A 329 20.14 -32.15 -2.85
C ASN A 329 20.26 -30.90 -1.95
N GLU A 330 21.50 -30.54 -1.60
CA GLU A 330 21.81 -29.45 -0.69
C GLU A 330 21.23 -28.08 -1.10
N ASN A 331 21.28 -27.74 -2.39
CA ASN A 331 20.68 -26.50 -2.90
C ASN A 331 19.14 -26.51 -2.76
N THR A 332 18.50 -27.66 -2.97
CA THR A 332 17.05 -27.81 -2.78
C THR A 332 16.67 -27.75 -1.30
N LEU A 333 17.48 -28.29 -0.39
CA LEU A 333 17.25 -28.20 1.05
C LEU A 333 17.42 -26.76 1.59
N GLN A 334 18.49 -26.07 1.21
CA GLN A 334 18.70 -24.67 1.56
C GLN A 334 17.56 -23.78 1.02
N LYS A 335 17.13 -24.02 -0.23
CA LYS A 335 15.96 -23.34 -0.79
C LYS A 335 14.70 -23.67 0.00
N ALA A 336 14.40 -24.94 0.26
CA ALA A 336 13.18 -25.34 0.97
C ALA A 336 13.09 -24.71 2.37
N MET A 337 14.19 -24.72 3.13
CA MET A 337 14.26 -24.09 4.46
C MET A 337 13.95 -22.59 4.42
N MET A 338 14.33 -21.89 3.34
CA MET A 338 14.13 -20.44 3.16
C MET A 338 12.88 -20.10 2.32
N SER A 339 12.17 -21.09 1.76
CA SER A 339 11.10 -20.92 0.77
C SER A 339 9.75 -21.50 1.23
N PHE A 340 9.65 -22.02 2.47
CA PHE A 340 8.43 -22.67 2.97
C PHE A 340 7.32 -21.68 3.39
N ILE A 341 7.04 -20.73 2.50
CA ILE A 341 6.01 -19.69 2.64
C ILE A 341 4.76 -20.08 1.83
N GLY A 342 4.91 -20.91 0.78
CA GLY A 342 3.79 -21.47 0.02
C GLY A 342 4.19 -22.08 -1.32
N THR A 343 3.23 -22.74 -1.97
CA THR A 343 3.30 -23.28 -3.34
C THR A 343 2.22 -22.65 -4.20
N TYR A 344 2.48 -22.41 -5.49
CA TYR A 344 1.44 -21.96 -6.40
C TYR A 344 0.57 -23.14 -6.89
N ASP A 345 -0.73 -22.91 -7.02
CA ASP A 345 -1.68 -23.86 -7.57
C ASP A 345 -1.69 -23.85 -9.12
N THR A 346 -2.53 -24.67 -9.75
CA THR A 346 -2.65 -24.73 -11.22
C THR A 346 -3.23 -23.49 -11.86
N ASN A 347 -3.83 -22.59 -11.08
CA ASN A 347 -4.36 -21.28 -11.50
C ASN A 347 -3.37 -20.14 -11.18
N ASN A 348 -2.17 -20.48 -10.68
CA ASN A 348 -1.13 -19.57 -10.26
C ASN A 348 -1.50 -18.71 -9.02
N ASP A 349 -2.46 -19.18 -8.20
CA ASP A 349 -2.75 -18.63 -6.87
C ASP A 349 -1.74 -19.17 -5.84
N PHE A 350 -1.27 -18.31 -4.94
CA PHE A 350 -0.33 -18.68 -3.88
C PHE A 350 -1.05 -19.44 -2.75
N ILE A 351 -0.67 -20.69 -2.49
CA ILE A 351 -1.13 -21.51 -1.37
C ILE A 351 -0.03 -21.64 -0.31
N PRO A 352 -0.08 -20.87 0.78
CA PRO A 352 0.71 -21.13 1.97
C PRO A 352 0.43 -22.48 2.60
N SER A 353 1.49 -23.08 3.12
CA SER A 353 1.46 -24.43 3.69
C SER A 353 0.83 -24.48 5.08
N HIS A 354 0.80 -23.35 5.82
CA HIS A 354 0.48 -23.34 7.26
C HIS A 354 -0.34 -22.13 7.75
N SER A 355 -1.15 -22.33 8.79
CA SER A 355 -1.96 -21.31 9.48
C SER A 355 -1.82 -21.45 11.00
N VAL A 356 -1.20 -20.48 11.70
CA VAL A 356 -0.91 -20.56 13.15
C VAL A 356 -2.19 -20.58 14.00
N ALA A 357 -2.30 -21.56 14.89
CA ALA A 357 -3.34 -21.65 15.93
C ALA A 357 -2.78 -21.56 17.36
N GLY A 358 -1.46 -21.51 17.54
CA GLY A 358 -0.79 -21.24 18.82
C GLY A 358 0.69 -21.65 18.85
N TYR A 359 1.41 -21.14 19.86
CA TYR A 359 2.86 -21.32 20.06
C TYR A 359 3.23 -22.27 21.23
N ASN A 360 2.33 -23.18 21.63
CA ASN A 360 2.49 -23.95 22.87
C ASN A 360 2.32 -25.46 22.67
N ASN A 361 3.14 -26.25 23.36
CA ASN A 361 3.31 -27.71 23.17
C ASN A 361 2.20 -28.59 23.78
N ASN A 362 1.10 -28.02 24.26
CA ASN A 362 0.13 -28.74 25.10
C ASN A 362 -1.27 -28.82 24.47
N GLU A 363 -1.52 -29.85 23.65
CA GLU A 363 -2.89 -30.23 23.24
C GLU A 363 -3.78 -30.55 24.47
N ASP A 364 -3.20 -31.05 25.56
CA ASP A 364 -3.92 -31.49 26.77
C ASP A 364 -4.44 -30.35 27.67
N ARG A 365 -4.25 -29.07 27.32
CA ARG A 365 -4.87 -27.94 28.04
C ARG A 365 -6.30 -27.62 27.59
N TYR A 366 -6.83 -28.28 26.56
CA TYR A 366 -8.21 -28.08 26.09
C TYR A 366 -9.28 -28.80 26.94
N HIS A 367 -8.94 -29.31 28.12
CA HIS A 367 -9.88 -29.88 29.09
C HIS A 367 -9.84 -29.10 30.41
N ALA A 368 -10.64 -28.03 30.48
CA ALA A 368 -10.89 -27.32 31.73
C ALA A 368 -11.76 -28.20 32.66
N ILE A 369 -11.12 -28.92 33.59
CA ILE A 369 -11.82 -29.65 34.65
C ILE A 369 -12.04 -28.69 35.83
N PHE A 370 -13.23 -28.12 35.90
CA PHE A 370 -13.80 -27.59 37.14
C PHE A 370 -15.21 -28.16 37.30
N ASP A 371 -15.53 -28.54 38.54
CA ASP A 371 -16.52 -29.54 38.97
C ASP A 371 -18.00 -29.41 38.48
N ARG A 372 -18.34 -28.38 37.69
CA ARG A 372 -19.74 -27.99 37.37
C ARG A 372 -20.00 -27.50 35.94
N ILE A 373 -19.00 -26.97 35.22
CA ILE A 373 -19.09 -26.62 33.80
C ILE A 373 -18.30 -27.66 32.99
N LYS A 374 -18.89 -28.16 31.91
CA LYS A 374 -18.18 -28.92 30.88
C LYS A 374 -18.16 -28.14 29.57
N VAL A 375 -16.95 -27.88 29.06
CA VAL A 375 -16.71 -27.26 27.76
C VAL A 375 -16.22 -28.31 26.78
N THR A 376 -16.81 -28.38 25.59
CA THR A 376 -16.37 -29.26 24.50
C THR A 376 -16.16 -28.47 23.22
N ASN A 377 -14.92 -28.47 22.71
CA ASN A 377 -14.57 -27.88 21.42
C ASN A 377 -15.26 -28.65 20.28
N GLN A 378 -16.03 -27.95 19.45
CA GLN A 378 -16.77 -28.58 18.35
C GLN A 378 -16.05 -28.47 17.01
N ASN A 379 -15.57 -27.28 16.62
CA ASN A 379 -14.94 -27.04 15.32
C ASN A 379 -14.13 -25.72 15.29
N ARG A 380 -13.10 -25.69 14.44
CA ARG A 380 -12.35 -24.50 14.03
C ARG A 380 -12.56 -24.28 12.54
N ILE A 381 -13.08 -23.14 12.14
CA ILE A 381 -13.40 -22.82 10.73
C ILE A 381 -12.88 -21.41 10.43
N ILE A 382 -12.32 -21.24 9.23
CA ILE A 382 -11.87 -19.95 8.72
C ILE A 382 -12.81 -19.61 7.57
N THR A 383 -13.38 -18.40 7.58
CA THR A 383 -14.39 -17.93 6.65
C THR A 383 -13.93 -16.66 5.93
N ILE A 384 -14.36 -16.46 4.68
CA ILE A 384 -14.36 -15.14 4.04
C ILE A 384 -15.80 -14.62 4.12
N LYS A 385 -16.03 -13.59 4.96
CA LYS A 385 -17.35 -12.94 5.11
C LYS A 385 -18.49 -13.95 5.34
N GLY A 386 -18.30 -14.89 6.26
CA GLY A 386 -19.26 -15.95 6.58
C GLY A 386 -19.14 -17.28 5.81
N GLU A 387 -18.46 -17.34 4.66
CA GLU A 387 -18.35 -18.57 3.85
C GLU A 387 -17.05 -19.37 4.15
N PRO A 388 -17.10 -20.69 4.43
CA PRO A 388 -15.92 -21.51 4.72
C PRO A 388 -14.89 -21.56 3.59
N ILE A 389 -13.63 -21.24 3.88
CA ILE A 389 -12.54 -21.25 2.89
C ILE A 389 -11.96 -22.67 2.75
N LYS A 390 -11.52 -23.03 1.52
CA LYS A 390 -10.90 -24.32 1.22
C LYS A 390 -9.36 -24.34 1.30
N SER A 391 -8.71 -23.19 1.52
CA SER A 391 -7.26 -23.04 1.75
C SER A 391 -6.96 -21.65 2.34
N VAL A 392 -5.85 -21.47 3.05
CA VAL A 392 -5.56 -20.26 3.85
C VAL A 392 -4.14 -19.75 3.60
N VAL A 393 -3.97 -18.43 3.68
CA VAL A 393 -2.76 -17.71 3.24
C VAL A 393 -2.12 -16.93 4.39
N TYR A 394 -0.82 -17.17 4.66
CA TYR A 394 0.04 -16.32 5.49
C TYR A 394 1.46 -16.17 4.94
N ASN A 395 2.03 -14.99 5.14
CA ASN A 395 3.39 -14.61 4.74
C ASN A 395 4.37 -14.67 5.94
N GLN A 396 5.68 -14.70 5.66
CA GLN A 396 6.76 -14.88 6.65
C GLN A 396 7.33 -13.52 7.18
N PRO A 397 8.33 -13.48 8.09
CA PRO A 397 8.43 -12.41 9.10
C PRO A 397 9.05 -11.12 8.56
N PHE A 398 8.52 -9.97 9.01
CA PHE A 398 9.24 -8.75 9.42
C PHE A 398 8.24 -7.58 9.59
N SER A 399 8.01 -7.10 10.81
CA SER A 399 7.51 -5.74 11.06
C SER A 399 8.38 -5.01 12.10
N ASN A 400 9.21 -4.13 11.55
CA ASN A 400 9.89 -2.95 12.12
C ASN A 400 10.19 -2.87 13.63
N TYR A 401 11.48 -2.81 13.95
CA TYR A 401 12.03 -2.27 15.20
C TYR A 401 11.44 -0.89 15.58
N GLN A 402 11.19 -0.04 14.58
CA GLN A 402 10.58 1.28 14.73
C GLN A 402 9.19 1.24 15.40
N GLU A 403 8.35 0.23 15.10
CA GLU A 403 7.00 0.14 15.67
C GLU A 403 7.02 -0.11 17.18
N ARG A 404 8.11 -0.71 17.71
CA ARG A 404 8.33 -0.87 19.15
C ARG A 404 8.72 0.46 19.81
N ILE A 405 9.60 1.23 19.18
CA ILE A 405 9.96 2.59 19.61
C ILE A 405 8.70 3.46 19.67
N ASP A 406 7.91 3.47 18.59
CA ASP A 406 6.67 4.23 18.49
C ASP A 406 5.64 3.83 19.58
N SER A 407 5.55 2.53 19.88
CA SER A 407 4.66 2.00 20.93
C SER A 407 5.09 2.39 22.34
N VAL A 408 6.39 2.35 22.62
CA VAL A 408 6.97 2.80 23.89
C VAL A 408 6.78 4.31 24.07
N ASN A 409 7.07 5.11 23.05
CA ASN A 409 6.86 6.55 23.06
C ASN A 409 5.38 6.91 23.28
N LYS A 410 4.44 6.11 22.76
CA LYS A 410 3.00 6.29 22.98
C LYS A 410 2.54 5.92 24.39
N LEU A 411 3.06 4.86 25.01
CA LEU A 411 2.77 4.56 26.43
C LEU A 411 3.38 5.61 27.35
N LEU A 412 4.58 6.09 27.03
CA LEU A 412 5.23 7.23 27.69
C LEU A 412 4.36 8.50 27.60
N GLU A 413 3.74 8.78 26.45
CA GLU A 413 2.78 9.88 26.27
C GLU A 413 1.50 9.67 27.10
N ILE A 414 0.96 8.45 27.16
CA ILE A 414 -0.21 8.11 28.00
C ILE A 414 0.12 8.28 29.49
N ALA A 415 1.28 7.81 29.94
CA ALA A 415 1.75 7.99 31.31
C ALA A 415 1.89 9.49 31.65
N LYS A 416 2.51 10.29 30.75
CA LYS A 416 2.63 11.75 30.91
C LYS A 416 1.27 12.45 31.04
N ASN A 417 0.26 11.98 30.31
CA ASN A 417 -1.09 12.56 30.30
C ASN A 417 -2.00 12.09 31.45
N THR A 418 -1.69 10.97 32.10
CA THR A 418 -2.53 10.35 33.14
C THR A 418 -1.97 10.49 34.55
N GLU A 419 -0.65 10.63 34.68
CA GLU A 419 0.11 10.66 35.94
C GLU A 419 -0.18 9.49 36.91
N LYS A 420 -0.77 8.38 36.43
CA LYS A 420 -1.06 7.21 37.27
C LYS A 420 0.14 6.28 37.39
N GLU A 421 0.41 5.84 38.62
CA GLU A 421 1.43 4.85 38.95
C GLU A 421 1.36 3.58 38.07
N GLU A 422 0.14 3.14 37.73
CA GLU A 422 -0.13 1.96 36.89
C GLU A 422 0.30 2.18 35.43
N ASP A 423 -0.08 3.32 34.83
CA ASP A 423 0.25 3.69 33.45
C ASP A 423 1.77 3.97 33.31
N ILE A 424 2.39 4.61 34.31
CA ILE A 424 3.86 4.82 34.39
C ILE A 424 4.60 3.49 34.47
N LYS A 425 4.11 2.55 35.27
CA LYS A 425 4.71 1.22 35.42
C LYS A 425 4.62 0.40 34.12
N GLU A 426 3.47 0.41 33.46
CA GLU A 426 3.27 -0.30 32.19
C GLU A 426 4.20 0.26 31.08
N ALA A 427 4.33 1.58 31.00
CA ALA A 427 5.29 2.23 30.11
C ALA A 427 6.76 1.87 30.45
N ARG A 428 7.11 1.75 31.74
CA ARG A 428 8.48 1.41 32.20
C ARG A 428 8.85 -0.04 31.87
N GLU A 429 7.90 -0.95 32.07
CA GLU A 429 8.06 -2.37 31.70
C GLU A 429 8.20 -2.54 30.17
N LEU A 430 7.46 -1.77 29.34
CA LEU A 430 7.63 -1.84 27.88
C LEU A 430 8.93 -1.17 27.39
N ALA A 431 9.32 -0.02 27.95
CA ALA A 431 10.56 0.67 27.58
C ALA A 431 11.82 -0.19 27.83
N GLN A 432 11.78 -1.05 28.84
CA GLN A 432 12.84 -2.01 29.12
C GLN A 432 13.04 -3.08 28.01
N THR A 433 12.13 -3.18 27.03
CA THR A 433 12.18 -4.12 25.89
C THR A 433 12.78 -3.54 24.59
N LEU A 434 13.26 -2.29 24.61
CA LEU A 434 14.00 -1.67 23.50
C LEU A 434 15.46 -2.15 23.44
N ILE A 435 16.05 -2.15 22.25
CA ILE A 435 17.39 -2.71 21.97
C ILE A 435 18.46 -1.61 21.94
N ASP A 436 18.13 -0.42 21.45
CA ASP A 436 18.98 0.77 21.53
C ASP A 436 19.08 1.21 23.01
N SER A 437 20.31 1.24 23.53
CA SER A 437 20.59 1.60 24.91
C SER A 437 20.30 3.07 25.22
N GLU A 438 20.54 3.98 24.26
CA GLU A 438 20.45 5.43 24.48
C GLU A 438 19.00 5.90 24.52
N GLU A 439 18.18 5.40 23.59
CA GLU A 439 16.74 5.69 23.53
C GLU A 439 15.99 5.01 24.71
N ARG A 440 16.37 3.77 25.07
CA ARG A 440 15.86 3.07 26.27
C ARG A 440 16.15 3.84 27.55
N GLU A 441 17.39 4.29 27.77
CA GLU A 441 17.75 5.06 28.97
C GLU A 441 17.00 6.40 29.03
N THR A 442 16.86 7.08 27.89
CA THR A 442 16.12 8.35 27.79
C THR A 442 14.65 8.19 28.20
N ILE A 443 13.95 7.17 27.68
CA ILE A 443 12.54 6.94 28.02
C ILE A 443 12.39 6.53 29.49
N LEU A 444 13.27 5.68 30.02
CA LEU A 444 13.23 5.28 31.43
C LEU A 444 13.42 6.48 32.37
N LYS A 445 14.36 7.38 32.05
CA LYS A 445 14.49 8.66 32.76
C LYS A 445 13.20 9.49 32.69
N GLN A 446 12.60 9.66 31.51
CA GLN A 446 11.36 10.42 31.37
C GLN A 446 10.20 9.88 32.23
N LEU A 447 10.11 8.57 32.42
CA LEU A 447 9.08 7.94 33.27
C LEU A 447 9.29 8.17 34.77
N ASP A 448 10.52 8.44 35.22
CA ASP A 448 10.84 8.72 36.63
C ASP A 448 10.42 10.15 37.07
N TYR A 449 10.06 11.01 36.12
CA TYR A 449 9.66 12.41 36.33
C TYR A 449 8.15 12.67 36.26
N ILE A 450 7.35 11.70 35.81
CA ILE A 450 5.89 11.83 35.69
C ILE A 450 5.25 11.90 37.08
N GLY A 451 4.22 12.74 37.27
CA GLY A 451 3.56 12.94 38.56
C GLY A 451 4.33 13.79 39.57
N LYS A 452 5.55 14.26 39.22
CA LYS A 452 6.37 15.17 40.05
C LYS A 452 6.30 16.62 39.56
N SER A 453 5.23 16.97 38.84
CA SER A 453 5.14 18.19 38.03
C SER A 453 5.37 19.48 38.84
N ASP A 454 4.87 19.58 40.07
CA ASP A 454 5.10 20.75 40.94
C ASP A 454 6.53 20.82 41.50
N GLU A 455 7.13 19.68 41.83
CA GLU A 455 8.52 19.61 42.31
C GLU A 455 9.50 19.97 41.19
N LEU A 456 9.26 19.46 39.98
CA LEU A 456 10.00 19.81 38.76
C LEU A 456 9.87 21.30 38.41
N LYS A 457 8.65 21.85 38.41
CA LYS A 457 8.44 23.30 38.18
C LYS A 457 9.21 24.15 39.20
N SER A 458 9.31 23.71 40.45
CA SER A 458 10.10 24.38 41.50
C SER A 458 11.62 24.28 41.25
N GLN A 459 12.14 23.08 40.97
CA GLN A 459 13.57 22.84 40.71
C GLN A 459 14.05 23.55 39.43
N ILE A 460 13.33 23.38 38.32
CA ILE A 460 13.60 24.06 37.05
C ILE A 460 13.47 25.58 37.22
N GLY A 461 12.45 26.05 37.94
CA GLY A 461 12.29 27.46 38.27
C GLY A 461 13.50 28.04 39.01
N ALA A 462 14.02 27.33 40.01
CA ALA A 462 15.21 27.75 40.75
C ALA A 462 16.48 27.79 39.86
N LEU A 463 16.72 26.76 39.05
CA LEU A 463 17.85 26.70 38.11
C LEU A 463 17.75 27.79 37.04
N VAL A 464 16.57 28.03 36.49
CA VAL A 464 16.32 29.11 35.51
C VAL A 464 16.55 30.48 36.15
N VAL A 465 16.08 30.72 37.37
CA VAL A 465 16.32 32.00 38.07
C VAL A 465 17.80 32.23 38.35
N ASP A 466 18.54 31.20 38.77
CA ASP A 466 19.99 31.29 39.01
C ASP A 466 20.75 31.59 37.71
N LEU A 467 20.45 30.86 36.62
CA LEU A 467 21.12 31.00 35.33
C LEU A 467 20.71 32.24 34.52
N GLU A 468 19.45 32.70 34.61
CA GLU A 468 19.04 33.96 33.96
C GLU A 468 19.63 35.21 34.64
N ASN A 469 19.91 35.13 35.95
CA ASN A 469 20.45 36.26 36.70
C ASN A 469 21.98 36.26 36.83
N SER A 470 22.65 35.10 36.73
CA SER A 470 24.11 35.02 36.80
C SER A 470 24.80 35.79 35.66
N ASP A 471 25.94 36.41 35.97
CA ASP A 471 26.81 37.10 35.00
C ASP A 471 27.46 36.14 34.00
N THR A 472 27.72 34.89 34.43
CA THR A 472 28.20 33.79 33.58
C THR A 472 27.35 32.53 33.77
N ILE A 473 27.17 31.75 32.72
CA ILE A 473 26.45 30.49 32.81
C ILE A 473 27.34 29.45 33.50
N ASN A 474 26.88 28.95 34.65
CA ASN A 474 27.50 27.83 35.33
C ASN A 474 27.21 26.55 34.53
N THR A 475 28.25 25.98 33.91
CA THR A 475 28.17 24.75 33.09
C THR A 475 27.41 23.64 33.79
N ASN A 476 27.74 23.33 35.04
CA ASN A 476 27.14 22.18 35.75
C ASN A 476 25.64 22.39 35.95
N LYS A 477 25.22 23.60 36.39
CA LYS A 477 23.80 23.94 36.54
C LYS A 477 23.07 24.04 35.20
N PHE A 478 23.76 24.41 34.11
CA PHE A 478 23.16 24.42 32.77
C PHE A 478 22.93 23.02 32.23
N GLU A 479 23.90 22.12 32.35
CA GLU A 479 23.73 20.72 31.95
C GLU A 479 22.68 20.03 32.86
N GLU A 480 22.61 20.36 34.14
CA GLU A 480 21.53 19.93 35.06
C GLU A 480 20.15 20.44 34.59
N LEU A 481 20.01 21.74 34.28
CA LEU A 481 18.77 22.30 33.73
C LEU A 481 18.37 21.65 32.40
N LYS A 482 19.34 21.39 31.53
CA LYS A 482 19.17 20.74 30.22
C LYS A 482 18.78 19.27 30.37
N GLU A 483 19.39 18.52 31.28
CA GLU A 483 19.03 17.12 31.57
C GLU A 483 17.61 17.04 32.15
N ILE A 484 17.27 17.91 33.12
CA ILE A 484 15.92 17.93 33.69
C ILE A 484 14.87 18.30 32.62
N LEU A 485 15.13 19.31 31.78
CA LEU A 485 14.19 19.72 30.73
C LEU A 485 14.06 18.70 29.60
N ASN A 486 15.14 18.03 29.18
CA ASN A 486 15.08 16.96 28.18
C ASN A 486 14.23 15.76 28.66
N ASN A 487 14.07 15.59 29.98
CA ASN A 487 13.33 14.49 30.58
C ASN A 487 11.97 14.90 31.17
N ALA A 488 11.61 16.18 31.16
CA ALA A 488 10.36 16.69 31.72
C ALA A 488 9.13 16.45 30.81
N PRO A 489 7.91 16.40 31.37
CA PRO A 489 6.66 16.45 30.59
C PRO A 489 6.57 17.68 29.67
N GLU A 490 5.95 17.52 28.50
CA GLU A 490 5.91 18.57 27.45
C GLU A 490 5.31 19.91 27.92
N GLU A 491 4.33 19.88 28.85
CA GLU A 491 3.78 21.09 29.47
C GLU A 491 4.86 21.92 30.18
N ILE A 492 5.73 21.25 30.96
CA ILE A 492 6.84 21.87 31.68
C ILE A 492 7.91 22.34 30.69
N VAL A 493 8.21 21.52 29.67
CA VAL A 493 9.14 21.92 28.61
C VAL A 493 8.64 23.19 27.93
N GLU A 494 7.37 23.30 27.52
CA GLU A 494 6.84 24.48 26.85
C GLU A 494 6.80 25.72 27.76
N GLU A 495 6.51 25.55 29.06
CA GLU A 495 6.57 26.62 30.07
C GLU A 495 7.99 27.23 30.16
N PHE A 496 9.02 26.39 30.23
CA PHE A 496 10.41 26.81 30.41
C PHE A 496 11.24 26.93 29.11
N LYS A 497 10.69 26.55 27.95
CA LYS A 497 11.32 26.64 26.61
C LYS A 497 11.85 28.03 26.29
N THR A 498 11.09 29.06 26.64
CA THR A 498 11.46 30.45 26.36
C THR A 498 12.58 30.98 27.27
N PRO A 499 12.59 30.71 28.60
CA PRO A 499 13.76 30.89 29.46
C PRO A 499 14.98 30.06 29.03
N TYR A 500 14.82 28.75 28.88
CA TYR A 500 15.89 27.82 28.50
C TYR A 500 16.55 28.21 27.18
N SER A 501 15.77 28.57 26.15
CA SER A 501 16.30 29.09 24.89
C SER A 501 17.15 30.36 25.06
N LYS A 502 16.87 31.23 26.06
CA LYS A 502 17.80 32.34 26.38
C LYS A 502 19.11 31.81 26.95
N ILE A 503 19.02 30.90 27.91
CA ILE A 503 20.15 30.40 28.69
C ILE A 503 21.08 29.58 27.80
N ALA A 504 20.53 28.67 26.99
CA ALA A 504 21.26 27.87 26.02
C ALA A 504 22.02 28.76 25.01
N LYS A 505 21.38 29.80 24.46
CA LYS A 505 22.09 30.76 23.59
C LYS A 505 23.17 31.56 24.33
N ARG A 506 22.98 31.91 25.61
CA ARG A 506 24.07 32.50 26.42
C ARG A 506 25.23 31.53 26.63
N TYR A 507 24.94 30.27 26.95
CA TYR A 507 25.94 29.22 27.19
C TYR A 507 26.78 28.93 25.94
N GLU A 508 26.12 28.81 24.79
CA GLU A 508 26.73 28.63 23.48
C GLU A 508 27.67 29.80 23.14
N ILE A 509 27.24 31.05 23.35
CA ILE A 509 28.09 32.25 23.21
C ILE A 509 29.27 32.20 24.20
N GLU A 510 29.04 31.91 25.48
CA GLU A 510 30.09 31.92 26.50
C GLU A 510 31.13 30.81 26.30
N ASN A 511 30.73 29.65 25.82
CA ASN A 511 31.66 28.57 25.48
C ASN A 511 32.42 28.86 24.19
N LEU A 512 31.76 29.38 23.15
CA LEU A 512 32.44 29.77 21.91
C LEU A 512 33.40 30.96 22.13
N ILE A 513 33.09 31.88 23.06
CA ILE A 513 34.04 32.90 23.53
C ILE A 513 35.27 32.25 24.15
N LYS A 514 35.11 31.29 25.09
CA LYS A 514 36.26 30.57 25.71
C LYS A 514 37.07 29.79 24.69
N GLU A 515 36.41 29.15 23.72
CA GLU A 515 37.07 28.43 22.63
C GLU A 515 37.85 29.39 21.72
N THR A 516 37.27 30.55 21.39
CA THR A 516 37.94 31.61 20.61
C THR A 516 39.09 32.27 21.39
N GLU A 517 38.96 32.42 22.71
CA GLU A 517 40.05 32.85 23.61
C GLU A 517 41.20 31.84 23.65
N GLY A 518 40.91 30.54 23.60
CA GLY A 518 41.92 29.46 23.59
C GLY A 518 42.51 29.14 22.21
N ASN A 519 41.74 29.33 21.14
CA ASN A 519 42.11 29.05 19.76
C ASN A 519 41.55 30.15 18.83
N LEU A 520 42.25 31.28 18.80
CA LEU A 520 41.86 32.49 18.08
C LEU A 520 42.09 32.34 16.56
N THR A 521 41.01 32.05 15.83
CA THR A 521 40.95 31.84 14.37
C THR A 521 39.77 32.60 13.75
N GLU A 522 39.85 32.88 12.45
CA GLU A 522 38.76 33.48 11.65
C GLU A 522 37.46 32.66 11.73
N GLU A 523 37.56 31.34 11.57
CA GLU A 523 36.42 30.43 11.63
C GLU A 523 35.66 30.52 12.97
N ASN A 524 36.38 30.66 14.09
CA ASN A 524 35.76 30.77 15.41
C ASN A 524 35.15 32.16 15.64
N LEU A 525 35.76 33.22 15.10
CA LEU A 525 35.18 34.57 15.10
C LEU A 525 33.93 34.66 14.23
N ASP A 526 33.93 34.08 13.03
CA ASP A 526 32.76 34.04 12.14
C ASP A 526 31.60 33.28 12.79
N LYS A 527 31.86 32.12 13.40
CA LYS A 527 30.87 31.40 14.19
C LYS A 527 30.30 32.32 15.29
N LEU A 528 31.17 33.01 16.04
CA LEU A 528 30.76 33.85 17.17
C LEU A 528 29.96 35.09 16.73
N SER A 529 30.35 35.73 15.64
CA SER A 529 29.65 36.86 15.02
C SER A 529 28.23 36.47 14.59
N ASN A 530 28.12 35.41 13.78
CA ASN A 530 26.85 34.86 13.33
C ASN A 530 25.94 34.45 14.51
N LEU A 531 26.53 33.93 15.58
CA LEU A 531 25.79 33.57 16.78
C LEU A 531 25.28 34.81 17.53
N LEU A 532 26.10 35.86 17.68
CA LEU A 532 25.72 37.10 18.37
C LEU A 532 24.62 37.86 17.65
N ASP A 533 24.65 37.92 16.32
CA ASP A 533 23.63 38.59 15.52
C ASP A 533 22.28 37.91 15.63
N ASN A 534 22.26 36.58 15.44
CA ASN A 534 21.04 35.77 15.48
C ASN A 534 20.58 35.40 16.89
N ALA A 535 21.43 35.58 17.91
CA ALA A 535 21.07 35.29 19.29
C ALA A 535 20.03 36.26 19.83
N ASN A 536 18.83 35.73 19.94
CA ASN A 536 17.83 36.16 20.90
C ASN A 536 18.44 36.02 22.32
N ILE A 537 19.06 37.07 22.90
CA ILE A 537 19.60 37.16 24.30
C ILE A 537 19.41 38.57 24.88
N GLU A 538 19.35 38.71 26.21
CA GLU A 538 19.06 40.02 26.85
C GLU A 538 20.22 41.01 26.67
N ASP A 539 19.92 42.31 26.60
CA ASP A 539 20.90 43.32 26.17
C ASP A 539 22.08 43.49 27.10
N LYS A 540 21.87 43.36 28.42
CA LYS A 540 22.97 43.40 29.40
C LYS A 540 24.06 42.39 29.02
N TYR A 541 23.65 41.22 28.51
CA TYR A 541 24.56 40.19 28.04
C TYR A 541 25.00 40.41 26.58
N LYS A 542 24.08 40.79 25.67
CA LYS A 542 24.45 41.06 24.26
C LYS A 542 25.53 42.13 24.16
N LEU A 543 25.45 43.19 24.97
CA LEU A 543 26.50 44.21 25.09
C LEU A 543 27.83 43.63 25.57
N SER A 544 27.81 42.89 26.68
CA SER A 544 29.02 42.29 27.24
C SER A 544 29.71 41.35 26.25
N TYR A 545 28.95 40.49 25.56
CA TYR A 545 29.50 39.57 24.60
C TYR A 545 29.95 40.25 23.29
N THR A 546 29.22 41.26 22.79
CA THR A 546 29.70 42.08 21.66
C THR A 546 31.03 42.75 22.02
N SER A 547 31.17 43.36 23.20
CA SER A 547 32.46 43.94 23.61
C SER A 547 33.59 42.90 23.78
N LYS A 548 33.27 41.65 24.13
CA LYS A 548 34.25 40.55 24.11
C LYS A 548 34.61 40.12 22.69
N TYR A 549 33.63 40.02 21.79
CA TYR A 549 33.85 39.74 20.37
C TYR A 549 34.68 40.84 19.71
N ASP A 550 34.35 42.12 19.91
CA ASP A 550 35.12 43.25 19.38
C ASP A 550 36.57 43.21 19.87
N LYS A 551 36.80 42.79 21.12
CA LYS A 551 38.15 42.59 21.65
C LYS A 551 38.86 41.41 20.96
N LEU A 552 38.21 40.25 20.84
CA LEU A 552 38.79 39.07 20.19
C LEU A 552 39.06 39.31 18.70
N LEU A 553 38.19 40.04 18.01
CA LEU A 553 38.37 40.47 16.63
C LEU A 553 39.56 41.42 16.50
N ASN A 554 39.74 42.37 17.42
CA ASN A 554 40.93 43.23 17.47
C ASN A 554 42.20 42.43 17.80
N ASP A 555 42.15 41.50 18.76
CA ASP A 555 43.28 40.63 19.11
C ASP A 555 43.65 39.70 17.94
N TYR A 556 42.68 39.22 17.15
CA TYR A 556 42.91 38.43 15.93
C TYR A 556 43.45 39.28 14.80
N THR A 557 42.84 40.44 14.53
CA THR A 557 43.33 41.42 13.55
C THR A 557 44.78 41.76 13.84
N LYS A 558 45.11 42.05 15.11
CA LYS A 558 46.47 42.32 15.56
C LYS A 558 47.41 41.12 15.43
N LYS A 559 46.94 39.89 15.71
CA LYS A 559 47.71 38.65 15.51
C LYS A 559 48.02 38.40 14.03
N VAL A 560 47.04 38.62 13.15
CA VAL A 560 47.20 38.53 11.69
C VAL A 560 48.13 39.63 11.19
N GLU A 561 47.95 40.89 11.60
CA GLU A 561 48.82 42.02 11.28
C GLU A 561 50.27 41.78 11.75
N GLU A 562 50.49 41.31 12.98
CA GLU A 562 51.82 41.01 13.51
C GLU A 562 52.49 39.82 12.80
N GLN A 563 51.72 38.78 12.45
CA GLN A 563 52.22 37.62 11.71
C GLN A 563 52.53 37.98 10.25
N GLU A 564 51.61 38.67 9.56
CA GLU A 564 51.84 39.20 8.21
C GLU A 564 53.01 40.17 8.18
N GLN A 565 53.13 41.07 9.16
CA GLN A 565 54.23 42.05 9.21
C GLN A 565 55.57 41.39 9.49
N THR A 566 55.61 40.33 10.32
CA THR A 566 56.82 39.55 10.59
C THR A 566 57.25 38.73 9.37
N GLU A 567 56.32 38.02 8.72
CA GLU A 567 56.60 37.23 7.53
C GLU A 567 56.95 38.13 6.33
N TYR A 568 56.28 39.27 6.20
CA TYR A 568 56.58 40.29 5.20
C TYR A 568 57.94 40.95 5.43
N ALA A 569 58.32 41.25 6.68
CA ALA A 569 59.65 41.78 6.99
C ALA A 569 60.77 40.79 6.61
N ALA A 570 60.55 39.48 6.82
CA ALA A 570 61.49 38.45 6.38
C ALA A 570 61.59 38.36 4.84
N LYS A 571 60.44 38.38 4.13
CA LYS A 571 60.39 38.42 2.65
C LYS A 571 61.07 39.66 2.08
N LEU A 572 60.80 40.84 2.64
CA LEU A 572 61.41 42.11 2.26
C LEU A 572 62.92 42.10 2.50
N GLN A 573 63.39 41.55 3.62
CA GLN A 573 64.82 41.42 3.91
C GLN A 573 65.53 40.47 2.92
N ALA A 574 64.90 39.33 2.59
CA ALA A 574 65.43 38.38 1.62
C ALA A 574 65.52 38.97 0.21
N ALA A 575 64.45 39.63 -0.25
CA ALA A 575 64.42 40.34 -1.53
C ALA A 575 65.45 41.47 -1.57
N THR A 576 65.58 42.28 -0.52
CA THR A 576 66.56 43.37 -0.44
C THR A 576 68.00 42.84 -0.58
N LYS A 577 68.35 41.76 0.13
CA LYS A 577 69.66 41.11 0.00
C LYS A 577 69.92 40.55 -1.41
N ALA A 578 68.89 40.01 -2.06
CA ALA A 578 69.01 39.55 -3.44
C ALA A 578 69.24 40.71 -4.42
N VAL A 579 68.55 41.85 -4.23
CA VAL A 579 68.76 43.07 -5.03
C VAL A 579 70.17 43.62 -4.82
N GLU A 580 70.65 43.71 -3.58
CA GLU A 580 72.03 44.11 -3.26
C GLU A 580 73.05 43.17 -3.92
N LYS A 581 72.80 41.85 -3.93
CA LYS A 581 73.64 40.89 -4.64
C LYS A 581 73.67 41.18 -6.15
N ALA A 582 72.50 41.41 -6.76
CA ALA A 582 72.38 41.71 -8.19
C ALA A 582 73.04 43.04 -8.60
N GLU A 583 72.89 44.09 -7.78
CA GLU A 583 73.57 45.38 -7.97
C GLU A 583 75.10 45.27 -7.97
N ASN A 584 75.64 44.37 -7.13
CA ASN A 584 77.06 44.10 -7.03
C ASN A 584 77.57 43.19 -8.15
N SER A 585 76.89 42.07 -8.42
CA SER A 585 77.35 41.08 -9.42
C SER A 585 77.11 41.52 -10.85
N LYS A 586 76.06 42.33 -11.11
CA LYS A 586 75.64 42.80 -12.43
C LYS A 586 75.45 41.66 -13.43
N ASN A 587 74.97 40.52 -12.93
CA ASN A 587 74.67 39.33 -13.71
C ASN A 587 73.14 39.18 -13.86
N GLN A 588 72.68 38.88 -15.07
CA GLN A 588 71.27 38.62 -15.39
C GLN A 588 70.64 37.60 -14.44
N THR A 589 71.33 36.49 -14.14
CA THR A 589 70.81 35.46 -13.23
C THR A 589 70.54 35.96 -11.81
N ASP A 590 71.34 36.89 -11.29
CA ASP A 590 71.07 37.48 -9.98
C ASP A 590 69.95 38.51 -10.05
N VAL A 591 69.84 39.27 -11.15
CA VAL A 591 68.71 40.19 -11.39
C VAL A 591 67.39 39.43 -11.49
N ASP A 592 67.34 38.32 -12.24
CA ASP A 592 66.13 37.50 -12.41
C ASP A 592 65.67 36.88 -11.07
N ASN A 593 66.60 36.32 -10.30
CA ASN A 593 66.33 35.77 -8.97
C ASN A 593 65.84 36.85 -8.00
N ALA A 594 66.47 38.03 -8.00
CA ALA A 594 66.06 39.16 -7.18
C ALA A 594 64.69 39.73 -7.61
N ARG A 595 64.40 39.74 -8.91
CA ARG A 595 63.13 40.20 -9.49
C ARG A 595 61.98 39.26 -9.18
N GLY A 596 62.24 37.94 -9.18
CA GLY A 596 61.29 36.95 -8.68
C GLY A 596 60.89 37.19 -7.21
N LEU A 597 61.88 37.46 -6.34
CA LEU A 597 61.64 37.80 -4.94
C LEU A 597 60.94 39.16 -4.77
N ALA A 598 61.39 40.21 -5.48
CA ALA A 598 60.79 41.55 -5.40
C ALA A 598 59.34 41.59 -5.89
N ASN A 599 58.99 40.81 -6.92
CA ASN A 599 57.61 40.70 -7.41
C ASN A 599 56.63 40.03 -6.44
N SER A 600 57.13 39.37 -5.38
CA SER A 600 56.31 38.79 -4.30
C SER A 600 56.00 39.76 -3.15
N LEU A 601 56.47 41.02 -3.24
CA LEU A 601 56.29 42.04 -2.20
C LEU A 601 55.07 42.95 -2.43
N LYS A 602 54.71 43.75 -1.42
CA LYS A 602 53.67 44.79 -1.51
C LYS A 602 54.12 45.89 -2.47
N GLU A 603 53.18 46.50 -3.20
CA GLU A 603 53.46 47.36 -4.36
C GLU A 603 54.52 48.45 -4.15
N ILE A 604 54.58 49.09 -2.98
CA ILE A 604 55.58 50.14 -2.70
C ILE A 604 57.00 49.54 -2.71
N ASP A 605 57.23 48.45 -1.97
CA ASP A 605 58.57 47.84 -1.89
C ASP A 605 58.93 47.09 -3.16
N LYS A 606 57.96 46.39 -3.77
CA LYS A 606 58.08 45.80 -5.11
C LYS A 606 58.51 46.84 -6.13
N SER A 607 57.86 48.00 -6.18
CA SER A 607 58.19 49.10 -7.08
C SER A 607 59.59 49.66 -6.78
N ASN A 608 59.92 49.90 -5.50
CA ASN A 608 61.23 50.41 -5.09
C ASN A 608 62.38 49.45 -5.45
N LEU A 609 62.22 48.15 -5.19
CA LEU A 609 63.23 47.14 -5.48
C LEU A 609 63.30 46.82 -6.98
N ASN A 610 62.18 46.77 -7.70
CA ASN A 610 62.21 46.63 -9.15
C ASN A 610 62.86 47.85 -9.82
N ALA A 611 62.59 49.07 -9.37
CA ALA A 611 63.23 50.28 -9.90
C ALA A 611 64.76 50.34 -9.62
N ARG A 612 65.26 49.61 -8.61
CA ARG A 612 66.69 49.35 -8.42
C ARG A 612 67.18 48.32 -9.44
N LEU A 613 66.50 47.18 -9.54
CA LEU A 613 66.83 46.12 -10.50
C LEU A 613 66.75 46.59 -11.96
N ASP A 614 65.84 47.49 -12.33
CA ASP A 614 65.72 48.06 -13.68
C ASP A 614 66.96 48.90 -14.05
N LYS A 615 67.59 49.55 -13.07
CA LYS A 615 68.87 50.23 -13.29
C LYS A 615 70.02 49.23 -13.48
N VAL A 616 70.01 48.10 -12.77
CA VAL A 616 71.00 47.02 -12.97
C VAL A 616 70.79 46.35 -14.32
N GLN A 617 69.54 45.99 -14.63
CA GLN A 617 69.09 45.42 -15.90
C GLN A 617 69.50 46.30 -17.06
N LYS A 618 69.20 47.60 -17.00
CA LYS A 618 69.65 48.56 -18.01
C LYS A 618 71.18 48.59 -18.18
N ASN A 619 71.96 48.52 -17.09
CA ASN A 619 73.42 48.44 -17.18
C ASN A 619 73.95 47.10 -17.77
N ILE A 620 73.13 46.05 -17.78
CA ILE A 620 73.41 44.77 -18.45
C ILE A 620 73.00 44.88 -19.92
N ASP A 621 71.82 45.42 -20.22
CA ASP A 621 71.29 45.56 -21.57
C ASP A 621 72.05 46.59 -22.43
N ASP A 622 72.51 47.69 -21.82
CA ASP A 622 73.40 48.69 -22.43
C ASP A 622 74.80 48.10 -22.76
N LYS A 623 75.11 46.89 -22.27
CA LYS A 623 76.31 46.11 -22.62
C LYS A 623 76.08 44.94 -23.56
N LYS A 624 74.83 44.54 -23.81
CA LYS A 624 74.50 43.46 -24.75
C LYS A 624 74.86 43.89 -26.17
N THR A 625 75.58 43.03 -26.87
CA THR A 625 75.78 43.10 -28.32
C THR A 625 74.44 42.98 -29.07
N GLU A 626 74.35 43.45 -30.32
CA GLU A 626 73.12 43.30 -31.10
C GLU A 626 72.78 41.81 -31.38
N GLU A 627 73.76 40.92 -31.36
CA GLU A 627 73.58 39.46 -31.45
C GLU A 627 72.86 38.92 -30.19
N GLU A 628 73.18 39.41 -29.00
CA GLU A 628 72.50 39.04 -27.75
C GLU A 628 71.07 39.60 -27.67
N LYS A 629 70.82 40.79 -28.23
CA LYS A 629 69.46 41.37 -28.32
C LYS A 629 68.58 40.60 -29.31
N GLN A 630 69.15 40.17 -30.43
CA GLN A 630 68.46 39.31 -31.41
C GLN A 630 68.09 37.95 -30.81
N ALA A 631 69.03 37.29 -30.10
CA ALA A 631 68.78 36.02 -29.42
C ALA A 631 67.66 36.12 -28.35
N GLU A 632 67.58 37.24 -27.62
CA GLU A 632 66.52 37.47 -26.63
C GLU A 632 65.12 37.63 -27.29
N TYR A 633 65.06 38.28 -28.46
CA TYR A 633 63.82 38.38 -29.23
C TYR A 633 63.37 37.02 -29.77
N GLU A 634 64.29 36.21 -30.28
CA GLU A 634 64.00 34.84 -30.74
C GLU A 634 63.49 33.93 -29.61
N ALA A 635 64.01 34.07 -28.39
CA ALA A 635 63.50 33.36 -27.22
C ALA A 635 62.06 33.77 -26.84
N LYS A 636 61.72 35.06 -26.96
CA LYS A 636 60.34 35.57 -26.75
C LYS A 636 59.39 35.02 -27.82
N VAL A 637 59.82 35.01 -29.08
CA VAL A 637 59.06 34.39 -30.20
C VAL A 637 58.81 32.90 -29.95
N GLN A 638 59.81 32.11 -29.54
CA GLN A 638 59.61 30.70 -29.20
C GLN A 638 58.60 30.51 -28.05
N THR A 639 58.65 31.37 -27.03
CA THR A 639 57.78 31.27 -25.86
C THR A 639 56.32 31.56 -26.21
N ALA A 640 56.07 32.63 -26.98
CA ALA A 640 54.74 32.93 -27.51
C ALA A 640 54.23 31.82 -28.44
N THR A 641 55.09 31.27 -29.31
CA THR A 641 54.73 30.18 -30.24
C THR A 641 54.28 28.92 -29.49
N LYS A 642 55.03 28.48 -28.46
CA LYS A 642 54.65 27.32 -27.62
C LYS A 642 53.33 27.54 -26.87
N ALA A 643 53.04 28.77 -26.44
CA ALA A 643 51.77 29.10 -25.80
C ALA A 643 50.59 29.01 -26.79
N VAL A 644 50.76 29.51 -28.03
CA VAL A 644 49.75 29.36 -29.09
C VAL A 644 49.53 27.88 -29.45
N GLU A 645 50.60 27.09 -29.60
CA GLU A 645 50.50 25.63 -29.82
C GLU A 645 49.77 24.90 -28.68
N LYS A 646 49.90 25.37 -27.44
CA LYS A 646 49.12 24.84 -26.31
C LYS A 646 47.65 25.18 -26.46
N ALA A 647 47.31 26.45 -26.71
CA ALA A 647 45.93 26.91 -26.88
C ALA A 647 45.22 26.21 -28.06
N GLU A 648 45.93 25.96 -29.17
CA GLU A 648 45.45 25.19 -30.32
C GLU A 648 45.14 23.73 -30.00
N LYS A 649 45.90 23.11 -29.09
CA LYS A 649 45.67 21.72 -28.67
C LYS A 649 44.56 21.60 -27.64
N THR A 650 44.48 22.54 -26.70
CA THR A 650 43.58 22.43 -25.54
C THR A 650 42.18 22.96 -25.82
N THR A 651 42.02 24.02 -26.64
CA THR A 651 40.76 24.77 -26.78
C THR A 651 40.15 25.12 -25.41
N ILE A 652 41.03 25.55 -24.50
CA ILE A 652 40.71 26.06 -23.16
C ILE A 652 40.85 27.58 -23.18
N TYR A 653 39.90 28.29 -22.59
CA TYR A 653 39.83 29.75 -22.67
C TYR A 653 41.01 30.43 -21.95
N GLU A 654 41.42 29.89 -20.80
CA GLU A 654 42.55 30.36 -20.00
C GLU A 654 43.88 30.25 -20.77
N ASP A 655 44.06 29.17 -21.53
CA ASP A 655 45.24 28.98 -22.39
C ASP A 655 45.24 29.94 -23.57
N TYR A 656 44.08 30.18 -24.19
CA TYR A 656 43.91 31.22 -25.21
C TYR A 656 44.26 32.61 -24.65
N ILE A 657 43.78 32.98 -23.45
CA ILE A 657 44.11 34.28 -22.82
C ILE A 657 45.61 34.38 -22.50
N SER A 658 46.22 33.30 -21.99
CA SER A 658 47.65 33.26 -21.67
C SER A 658 48.53 33.44 -22.90
N ALA A 659 48.19 32.74 -24.00
CA ALA A 659 48.88 32.87 -25.28
C ALA A 659 48.69 34.26 -25.92
N THR A 660 47.45 34.78 -25.86
CA THR A 660 47.08 36.13 -26.32
C THR A 660 47.98 37.21 -25.70
N LYS A 661 48.22 37.12 -24.39
CA LYS A 661 49.13 38.02 -23.67
C LYS A 661 50.56 37.94 -24.22
N LEU A 662 51.14 36.73 -24.30
CA LEU A 662 52.52 36.53 -24.77
C LEU A 662 52.73 36.97 -26.23
N VAL A 663 51.72 36.77 -27.10
CA VAL A 663 51.78 37.28 -28.49
C VAL A 663 51.73 38.80 -28.52
N SER A 664 50.96 39.45 -27.63
CA SER A 664 50.90 40.92 -27.56
C SER A 664 52.20 41.59 -27.10
N GLU A 665 53.09 40.86 -26.41
CA GLU A 665 54.39 41.33 -25.93
C GLU A 665 55.50 41.27 -27.01
N LEU A 666 55.21 40.70 -28.19
CA LEU A 666 56.13 40.70 -29.34
C LEU A 666 56.15 42.06 -30.06
N GLN A 667 57.27 42.35 -30.72
CA GLN A 667 57.39 43.49 -31.64
C GLN A 667 56.55 43.24 -32.90
N ASN A 668 55.93 44.32 -33.44
CA ASN A 668 55.19 44.31 -34.70
C ASN A 668 56.00 43.66 -35.82
N SER A 669 55.59 42.46 -36.21
CA SER A 669 56.32 41.57 -37.11
C SER A 669 55.36 40.61 -37.79
N GLU A 670 55.77 40.04 -38.92
CA GLU A 670 54.98 39.04 -39.64
C GLU A 670 54.67 37.81 -38.78
N ILE A 671 55.61 37.40 -37.92
CA ILE A 671 55.45 36.29 -36.97
C ILE A 671 54.35 36.60 -35.94
N GLN A 672 54.30 37.82 -35.40
CA GLN A 672 53.24 38.23 -34.47
C GLN A 672 51.86 38.19 -35.14
N THR A 673 51.76 38.62 -36.39
CA THR A 673 50.52 38.54 -37.18
C THR A 673 50.08 37.08 -37.37
N GLN A 674 50.99 36.19 -37.77
CA GLN A 674 50.72 34.75 -37.94
C GLN A 674 50.24 34.09 -36.64
N LEU A 675 50.82 34.44 -35.48
CA LEU A 675 50.38 33.94 -34.17
C LEU A 675 49.00 34.49 -33.77
N TRP A 676 48.67 35.74 -34.14
CA TRP A 676 47.34 36.31 -33.96
C TRP A 676 46.27 35.68 -34.86
N ASP A 677 46.61 35.32 -36.10
CA ASP A 677 45.72 34.58 -37.01
C ASP A 677 45.38 33.20 -36.42
N ARG A 678 46.41 32.47 -35.97
CA ARG A 678 46.25 31.17 -35.27
C ARG A 678 45.34 31.28 -34.05
N LEU A 679 45.54 32.26 -33.17
CA LEU A 679 44.69 32.48 -32.00
C LEU A 679 43.24 32.84 -32.36
N ARG A 680 43.01 33.51 -33.50
CA ARG A 680 41.66 33.80 -33.99
C ARG A 680 40.89 32.51 -34.31
N GLU A 681 41.53 31.53 -34.95
CA GLU A 681 40.93 30.21 -35.20
C GLU A 681 40.68 29.45 -33.89
N VAL A 682 41.60 29.47 -32.92
CA VAL A 682 41.38 28.85 -31.60
C VAL A 682 40.12 29.39 -30.91
N LYS A 683 39.89 30.70 -30.98
CA LYS A 683 38.68 31.32 -30.42
C LYS A 683 37.39 30.84 -31.10
N VAL A 684 37.43 30.60 -32.41
CA VAL A 684 36.29 30.05 -33.16
C VAL A 684 36.02 28.60 -32.73
N ASP A 685 37.05 27.79 -32.55
CA ASP A 685 36.90 26.39 -32.15
C ASP A 685 36.40 26.22 -30.71
N ILE A 686 36.74 27.14 -29.79
CA ILE A 686 36.14 27.20 -28.44
C ILE A 686 34.61 27.37 -28.53
N GLY A 687 34.12 28.28 -29.38
CA GLY A 687 32.68 28.49 -29.54
C GLY A 687 31.94 27.29 -30.16
N ARG A 688 32.55 26.64 -31.17
CA ARG A 688 31.99 25.42 -31.78
C ARG A 688 31.84 24.26 -30.79
N LYS A 689 32.79 24.14 -29.86
CA LYS A 689 32.81 23.12 -28.80
C LYS A 689 31.64 23.28 -27.82
N GLU A 690 31.31 24.51 -27.43
CA GLU A 690 30.14 24.79 -26.57
C GLU A 690 28.82 24.44 -27.30
N GLU A 691 28.66 24.88 -28.56
CA GLU A 691 27.49 24.59 -29.39
C GLU A 691 27.24 23.08 -29.56
N ALA A 692 28.27 22.32 -29.93
CA ALA A 692 28.16 20.88 -30.13
C ALA A 692 27.82 20.12 -28.83
N THR A 693 28.35 20.56 -27.69
CA THR A 693 28.10 19.90 -26.39
C THR A 693 26.64 20.07 -25.94
N GLU A 694 26.08 21.27 -26.07
CA GLU A 694 24.68 21.53 -25.67
C GLU A 694 23.67 20.87 -26.62
N LEU A 695 23.99 20.77 -27.92
CA LEU A 695 23.14 20.05 -28.88
C LEU A 695 23.11 18.54 -28.64
N VAL A 696 24.23 17.92 -28.21
CA VAL A 696 24.25 16.50 -27.81
C VAL A 696 23.38 16.27 -26.58
N LYS A 697 23.46 17.16 -25.58
CA LYS A 697 22.63 17.08 -24.38
C LYS A 697 21.13 17.20 -24.71
N LEU A 698 20.75 18.12 -25.61
CA LEU A 698 19.36 18.29 -26.04
C LEU A 698 18.78 17.03 -26.72
N VAL A 699 19.57 16.32 -27.54
CA VAL A 699 19.09 15.07 -28.16
C VAL A 699 19.15 13.86 -27.22
N GLU A 700 20.05 13.85 -26.24
CA GLU A 700 19.99 12.86 -25.14
C GLU A 700 18.70 13.01 -24.32
N GLU A 701 18.21 14.24 -24.13
CA GLU A 701 16.95 14.54 -23.43
C GLU A 701 15.70 14.20 -24.27
N ASP A 702 15.67 14.51 -25.58
CA ASP A 702 14.45 14.39 -26.40
C ASP A 702 14.39 13.20 -27.39
N ASN A 703 15.54 12.57 -27.67
CA ASN A 703 15.68 11.47 -28.62
C ASN A 703 15.02 11.73 -30.00
N THR A 704 15.09 12.96 -30.51
CA THR A 704 14.53 13.33 -31.82
C THR A 704 15.54 13.27 -32.95
N GLU A 705 15.12 12.75 -34.11
CA GLU A 705 15.96 12.73 -35.32
C GLU A 705 16.34 14.15 -35.80
N THR A 706 15.51 15.15 -35.49
CA THR A 706 15.80 16.57 -35.77
C THR A 706 17.00 17.06 -34.97
N ASN A 707 17.02 16.87 -33.65
CA ASN A 707 18.14 17.31 -32.83
C ASN A 707 19.37 16.40 -32.97
N TYR A 708 19.16 15.12 -33.31
CA TYR A 708 20.24 14.21 -33.72
C TYR A 708 21.02 14.76 -34.93
N ASN A 709 20.32 15.14 -36.00
CA ASN A 709 20.97 15.69 -37.19
C ASN A 709 21.67 17.03 -36.92
N ARG A 710 21.09 17.88 -36.08
CA ARG A 710 21.72 19.15 -35.65
C ARG A 710 22.98 18.92 -34.81
N ALA A 711 22.94 17.98 -33.87
CA ALA A 711 24.10 17.60 -33.07
C ALA A 711 25.21 17.01 -33.97
N LEU A 712 24.86 16.09 -34.88
CA LEU A 712 25.79 15.51 -35.84
C LEU A 712 26.46 16.59 -36.71
N GLU A 713 25.68 17.56 -37.20
CA GLU A 713 26.21 18.65 -38.01
C GLU A 713 27.20 19.53 -37.23
N SER A 714 26.88 19.93 -35.99
CA SER A 714 27.80 20.75 -35.18
C SER A 714 29.02 19.96 -34.68
N ILE A 715 28.90 18.66 -34.38
CA ILE A 715 30.05 17.79 -34.08
C ILE A 715 30.97 17.66 -35.30
N ASN A 716 30.41 17.53 -36.50
CA ASN A 716 31.22 17.45 -37.74
C ASN A 716 32.04 18.72 -38.01
N ARG A 717 31.62 19.87 -37.47
CA ARG A 717 32.36 21.14 -37.54
C ARG A 717 33.52 21.22 -36.53
N LEU A 718 33.65 20.28 -35.59
CA LEU A 718 34.79 20.20 -34.66
C LEU A 718 36.04 19.61 -35.34
N ARG A 719 37.22 20.03 -34.89
CA ARG A 719 38.49 19.37 -35.20
C ARG A 719 38.50 17.94 -34.65
N ASP A 720 39.20 17.04 -35.33
CA ASP A 720 39.34 15.64 -34.87
C ASP A 720 40.21 15.56 -33.62
N ASN A 721 39.57 15.26 -32.49
CA ASN A 721 40.17 15.09 -31.17
C ASN A 721 39.30 14.13 -30.31
N GLU A 722 39.75 13.83 -29.08
CA GLU A 722 39.06 12.93 -28.17
C GLU A 722 37.63 13.38 -27.85
N LEU A 723 37.39 14.70 -27.72
CA LEU A 723 36.05 15.24 -27.46
C LEU A 723 35.08 14.98 -28.62
N LYS A 724 35.52 15.15 -29.87
CA LYS A 724 34.70 14.83 -31.05
C LYS A 724 34.32 13.35 -31.06
N GLN A 725 35.23 12.46 -30.65
CA GLN A 725 34.97 11.02 -30.55
C GLN A 725 34.00 10.69 -29.40
N ASP A 726 34.13 11.31 -28.22
CA ASP A 726 33.16 11.17 -27.11
C ASP A 726 31.75 11.60 -27.54
N LEU A 727 31.63 12.79 -28.12
CA LEU A 727 30.35 13.32 -28.58
C LEU A 727 29.74 12.46 -29.71
N LEU A 728 30.54 11.93 -30.65
CA LEU A 728 30.08 10.96 -31.64
C LEU A 728 29.61 9.65 -31.00
N ASN A 729 30.33 9.11 -30.01
CA ASN A 729 29.95 7.87 -29.34
C ASN A 729 28.64 8.01 -28.56
N ARG A 730 28.47 9.12 -27.83
CA ARG A 730 27.20 9.46 -27.15
C ARG A 730 26.07 9.61 -28.14
N LEU A 731 26.30 10.32 -29.24
CA LEU A 731 25.31 10.51 -30.30
C LEU A 731 24.92 9.18 -31.00
N ASN A 732 25.87 8.26 -31.21
CA ASN A 732 25.62 6.93 -31.75
C ASN A 732 24.75 6.06 -30.80
N ASN A 733 24.90 6.21 -29.49
CA ASN A 733 24.03 5.55 -28.52
C ASN A 733 22.59 6.10 -28.63
N VAL A 734 22.43 7.42 -28.78
CA VAL A 734 21.11 8.05 -29.03
C VAL A 734 20.52 7.58 -30.36
N LYS A 735 21.31 7.44 -31.44
CA LYS A 735 20.83 6.87 -32.71
C LYS A 735 20.27 5.46 -32.54
N SER A 736 20.95 4.63 -31.75
CA SER A 736 20.50 3.27 -31.45
C SER A 736 19.13 3.26 -30.73
N ASN A 737 18.88 4.23 -29.84
CA ASN A 737 17.59 4.40 -29.19
C ASN A 737 16.48 4.83 -30.18
N ILE A 738 16.78 5.80 -31.06
CA ILE A 738 15.86 6.27 -32.11
C ILE A 738 15.48 5.11 -33.05
N ASP A 739 16.45 4.33 -33.50
CA ASP A 739 16.23 3.24 -34.45
C ASP A 739 15.47 2.08 -33.80
N ASN A 740 15.74 1.75 -32.53
CA ASN A 740 14.97 0.76 -31.77
C ASN A 740 13.50 1.20 -31.58
N ASN A 741 13.26 2.47 -31.29
CA ASN A 741 11.90 3.01 -31.15
C ASN A 741 11.14 2.99 -32.48
N ASN A 742 11.80 3.30 -33.60
CA ASN A 742 11.21 3.21 -34.93
C ASN A 742 10.90 1.76 -35.33
N ALA A 743 11.82 0.82 -35.07
CA ALA A 743 11.61 -0.61 -35.32
C ALA A 743 10.40 -1.17 -34.53
N LYS A 744 10.28 -0.80 -33.24
CA LYS A 744 9.13 -1.16 -32.40
C LYS A 744 7.80 -0.65 -32.97
N LYS A 745 7.76 0.59 -33.49
CA LYS A 745 6.56 1.17 -34.14
C LYS A 745 6.17 0.45 -35.43
N GLU A 746 7.14 -0.08 -36.19
CA GLU A 746 6.85 -0.86 -37.40
C GLU A 746 6.38 -2.30 -37.07
N GLU A 747 6.96 -2.94 -36.05
CA GLU A 747 6.53 -4.26 -35.58
C GLU A 747 5.09 -4.24 -35.06
N VAL A 748 4.74 -3.25 -34.23
CA VAL A 748 3.37 -3.08 -33.71
C VAL A 748 2.37 -2.87 -34.86
N ASN A 749 2.75 -2.11 -35.90
CA ASN A 749 1.94 -1.97 -37.11
C ASN A 749 1.69 -3.30 -37.85
N LYS A 750 2.70 -4.18 -37.93
CA LYS A 750 2.58 -5.51 -38.54
C LYS A 750 1.63 -6.42 -37.75
N LEU A 751 1.67 -6.35 -36.41
CA LEU A 751 0.75 -7.11 -35.55
C LEU A 751 -0.71 -6.65 -35.74
N VAL A 752 -0.96 -5.33 -35.80
CA VAL A 752 -2.30 -4.79 -36.08
C VAL A 752 -2.80 -5.21 -37.48
N ALA A 753 -1.95 -5.12 -38.50
CA ALA A 753 -2.28 -5.56 -39.86
C ALA A 753 -2.57 -7.07 -39.95
N GLN A 754 -1.91 -7.90 -39.13
CA GLN A 754 -2.19 -9.33 -39.06
C GLN A 754 -3.55 -9.61 -38.39
N ALA A 755 -3.88 -8.90 -37.31
CA ALA A 755 -5.19 -8.99 -36.66
C ALA A 755 -6.34 -8.56 -37.59
N GLU A 756 -6.17 -7.47 -38.35
CA GLU A 756 -7.12 -7.02 -39.39
C GLU A 756 -7.32 -8.06 -40.50
N LYS A 757 -6.25 -8.80 -40.85
CA LYS A 757 -6.26 -9.78 -41.93
C LYS A 757 -6.98 -11.07 -41.57
N ASP A 758 -6.76 -11.60 -40.36
CA ASP A 758 -7.33 -12.90 -39.96
C ASP A 758 -8.57 -12.80 -39.06
N ASN A 759 -8.80 -11.64 -38.42
CA ASN A 759 -9.92 -11.40 -37.50
C ASN A 759 -10.05 -12.50 -36.43
N LYS A 760 -8.93 -12.85 -35.79
CA LYS A 760 -8.88 -13.83 -34.68
C LYS A 760 -8.64 -13.14 -33.34
N GLU A 761 -9.25 -13.69 -32.28
CA GLU A 761 -9.07 -13.23 -30.90
C GLU A 761 -7.59 -13.28 -30.45
N GLU A 762 -6.86 -14.33 -30.85
CA GLU A 762 -5.45 -14.52 -30.49
C GLU A 762 -4.53 -13.41 -31.03
N THR A 763 -4.70 -13.05 -32.31
CA THR A 763 -3.90 -12.02 -32.99
C THR A 763 -4.34 -10.62 -32.61
N TYR A 764 -5.64 -10.41 -32.40
CA TYR A 764 -6.18 -9.19 -31.79
C TYR A 764 -5.55 -8.92 -30.41
N ASN A 765 -5.53 -9.91 -29.51
CA ASN A 765 -4.96 -9.74 -28.17
C ASN A 765 -3.45 -9.45 -28.20
N LYS A 766 -2.69 -10.15 -29.08
CA LYS A 766 -1.25 -9.87 -29.30
C LYS A 766 -1.01 -8.45 -29.81
N ALA A 767 -1.82 -7.99 -30.78
CA ALA A 767 -1.72 -6.65 -31.32
C ALA A 767 -2.14 -5.57 -30.30
N LEU A 768 -3.18 -5.81 -29.49
CA LEU A 768 -3.64 -4.89 -28.45
C LEU A 768 -2.57 -4.67 -27.38
N ALA A 769 -1.96 -5.75 -26.87
CA ALA A 769 -0.86 -5.65 -25.90
C ALA A 769 0.34 -4.87 -26.47
N ALA A 770 0.70 -5.13 -27.74
CA ALA A 770 1.77 -4.41 -28.41
C ALA A 770 1.47 -2.91 -28.57
N VAL A 771 0.25 -2.53 -28.98
CA VAL A 771 -0.19 -1.13 -29.10
C VAL A 771 -0.25 -0.42 -27.75
N GLN A 772 -0.68 -1.11 -26.69
CA GLN A 772 -0.69 -0.56 -25.33
C GLN A 772 0.72 -0.25 -24.81
N SER A 773 1.74 -0.99 -25.27
CA SER A 773 3.15 -0.78 -24.92
C SER A 773 3.86 0.39 -25.64
N LEU A 774 3.17 1.10 -26.53
CA LEU A 774 3.64 2.34 -27.13
C LEU A 774 3.42 3.53 -26.18
N GLU A 775 4.31 4.52 -26.25
CA GLU A 775 4.11 5.82 -25.60
C GLU A 775 2.91 6.56 -26.21
N ASP A 776 2.35 7.54 -25.49
CA ASP A 776 1.10 8.23 -25.86
C ASP A 776 1.29 9.25 -27.00
N ASP A 777 1.50 8.73 -28.22
CA ASP A 777 1.58 9.49 -29.46
C ASP A 777 0.28 9.41 -30.30
N GLN A 778 0.31 10.01 -31.49
CA GLN A 778 -0.81 9.98 -32.42
C GLN A 778 -1.02 8.59 -33.07
N LEU A 779 0.07 7.87 -33.34
CA LEU A 779 0.04 6.54 -33.96
C LEU A 779 -0.71 5.54 -33.08
N LYS A 780 -0.48 5.55 -31.75
CA LYS A 780 -1.19 4.69 -30.79
C LYS A 780 -2.72 4.82 -30.89
N LYS A 781 -3.24 6.04 -31.10
CA LYS A 781 -4.68 6.31 -31.25
C LYS A 781 -5.25 5.76 -32.56
N GLU A 782 -4.50 5.90 -33.64
CA GLU A 782 -4.87 5.37 -34.97
C GLU A 782 -4.90 3.83 -34.95
N LEU A 783 -3.92 3.19 -34.28
CA LEU A 783 -3.84 1.73 -34.14
C LEU A 783 -4.93 1.15 -33.22
N LEU A 784 -5.26 1.80 -32.10
CA LEU A 784 -6.40 1.40 -31.26
C LEU A 784 -7.73 1.50 -32.01
N THR A 785 -7.90 2.55 -32.84
CA THR A 785 -9.10 2.71 -33.68
C THR A 785 -9.25 1.55 -34.67
N ARG A 786 -8.15 1.14 -35.32
CA ARG A 786 -8.10 -0.03 -36.21
C ARG A 786 -8.46 -1.33 -35.48
N LEU A 787 -7.86 -1.59 -34.33
CA LEU A 787 -8.14 -2.79 -33.52
C LEU A 787 -9.60 -2.87 -33.04
N ASN A 788 -10.23 -1.74 -32.69
CA ASN A 788 -11.65 -1.74 -32.29
C ASN A 788 -12.57 -2.25 -33.42
N ASN A 789 -12.24 -1.97 -34.69
CA ASN A 789 -12.98 -2.51 -35.83
C ASN A 789 -12.81 -4.04 -35.95
N VAL A 790 -11.59 -4.55 -35.72
CA VAL A 790 -11.30 -6.00 -35.72
C VAL A 790 -12.10 -6.72 -34.63
N LYS A 791 -12.18 -6.15 -33.42
CA LYS A 791 -12.95 -6.74 -32.31
C LYS A 791 -14.44 -6.85 -32.65
N SER A 792 -15.01 -5.82 -33.26
CA SER A 792 -16.41 -5.83 -33.75
C SER A 792 -16.68 -6.97 -34.75
N ILE A 793 -15.72 -7.30 -35.62
CA ILE A 793 -15.82 -8.42 -36.57
C ILE A 793 -15.76 -9.78 -35.85
N ILE A 794 -14.85 -9.93 -34.88
CA ILE A 794 -14.72 -11.14 -34.05
C ILE A 794 -16.03 -11.43 -33.31
N ASP A 795 -16.57 -10.43 -32.60
CA ASP A 795 -17.77 -10.58 -31.77
C ASP A 795 -19.01 -10.96 -32.60
N ASN A 796 -19.12 -10.43 -33.82
CA ASN A 796 -20.20 -10.75 -34.77
C ASN A 796 -20.08 -12.15 -35.40
N ASN A 797 -18.90 -12.77 -35.38
CA ASN A 797 -18.72 -14.14 -35.84
C ASN A 797 -19.02 -15.15 -34.70
N SER A 798 -18.54 -14.88 -33.48
CA SER A 798 -18.84 -15.69 -32.30
C SER A 798 -20.35 -15.87 -32.07
N LYS A 799 -21.12 -14.76 -32.12
CA LYS A 799 -22.58 -14.77 -31.98
C LYS A 799 -23.31 -15.69 -32.98
N LYS A 800 -22.77 -15.94 -34.17
CA LYS A 800 -23.39 -16.84 -35.17
C LYS A 800 -23.18 -18.32 -34.82
N GLU A 801 -22.06 -18.65 -34.19
CA GLU A 801 -21.73 -20.03 -33.83
C GLU A 801 -22.61 -20.51 -32.66
N ASP A 802 -22.76 -19.70 -31.61
CA ASP A 802 -23.55 -20.08 -30.43
C ASP A 802 -25.05 -20.20 -30.73
N VAL A 803 -25.59 -19.32 -31.58
CA VAL A 803 -26.96 -19.44 -32.07
C VAL A 803 -27.16 -20.71 -32.91
N THR A 804 -26.13 -21.17 -33.63
CA THR A 804 -26.17 -22.43 -34.39
C THR A 804 -26.24 -23.65 -33.45
N LYS A 805 -25.46 -23.66 -32.37
CA LYS A 805 -25.49 -24.72 -31.35
C LYS A 805 -26.87 -24.85 -30.66
N LEU A 806 -27.57 -23.74 -30.43
CA LEU A 806 -28.93 -23.75 -29.89
C LEU A 806 -29.92 -24.43 -30.85
N VAL A 807 -29.80 -24.19 -32.16
CA VAL A 807 -30.63 -24.85 -33.19
C VAL A 807 -30.33 -26.35 -33.25
N GLU A 808 -29.06 -26.75 -33.19
CA GLU A 808 -28.66 -28.17 -33.14
C GLU A 808 -29.22 -28.90 -31.92
N GLN A 809 -29.26 -28.24 -30.75
CA GLN A 809 -29.85 -28.82 -29.56
C GLN A 809 -31.38 -28.99 -29.69
N ALA A 810 -32.08 -28.02 -30.29
CA ALA A 810 -33.51 -28.13 -30.57
C ALA A 810 -33.82 -29.24 -31.59
N GLU A 811 -33.01 -29.39 -32.66
CA GLU A 811 -33.10 -30.50 -33.62
C GLU A 811 -32.90 -31.87 -32.97
N LYS A 812 -32.00 -31.96 -31.98
CA LYS A 812 -31.65 -33.19 -31.28
C LYS A 812 -32.76 -33.67 -30.34
N ASP A 813 -33.36 -32.79 -29.55
CA ASP A 813 -34.34 -33.19 -28.53
C ASP A 813 -35.80 -33.01 -28.93
N ASN A 814 -36.09 -32.19 -29.95
CA ASN A 814 -37.44 -31.88 -30.43
C ASN A 814 -38.39 -31.51 -29.26
N LYS A 815 -37.94 -30.61 -28.37
CA LYS A 815 -38.75 -30.03 -27.29
C LYS A 815 -39.17 -28.60 -27.61
N GLU A 816 -40.37 -28.23 -27.16
CA GLU A 816 -40.91 -26.87 -27.36
C GLU A 816 -40.05 -25.79 -26.66
N GLU A 817 -39.44 -26.11 -25.52
CA GLU A 817 -38.61 -25.18 -24.74
C GLU A 817 -37.31 -24.80 -25.47
N THR A 818 -36.57 -25.79 -25.97
CA THR A 818 -35.31 -25.61 -26.69
C THR A 818 -35.54 -25.00 -28.07
N TYR A 819 -36.61 -25.42 -28.76
CA TYR A 819 -37.10 -24.75 -29.97
C TYR A 819 -37.34 -23.25 -29.76
N ASN A 820 -38.08 -22.86 -28.71
CA ASN A 820 -38.39 -21.45 -28.45
C ASN A 820 -37.15 -20.62 -28.05
N LYS A 821 -36.21 -21.21 -27.30
CA LYS A 821 -34.90 -20.60 -26.99
C LYS A 821 -34.10 -20.35 -28.27
N ALA A 822 -33.96 -21.36 -29.12
CA ALA A 822 -33.27 -21.25 -30.41
C ALA A 822 -33.95 -20.24 -31.35
N LEU A 823 -35.29 -20.24 -31.44
CA LEU A 823 -36.04 -19.33 -32.31
C LEU A 823 -35.87 -17.85 -31.91
N THR A 824 -35.85 -17.56 -30.61
CA THR A 824 -35.57 -16.22 -30.09
C THR A 824 -34.16 -15.78 -30.48
N ALA A 825 -33.17 -16.64 -30.26
CA ALA A 825 -31.76 -16.35 -30.55
C ALA A 825 -31.50 -16.15 -32.06
N VAL A 826 -32.11 -16.97 -32.93
CA VAL A 826 -32.03 -16.81 -34.40
C VAL A 826 -32.71 -15.53 -34.87
N LYS A 827 -33.85 -15.13 -34.29
CA LYS A 827 -34.53 -13.87 -34.64
C LYS A 827 -33.69 -12.63 -34.31
N ALA A 828 -32.89 -12.69 -33.25
CA ALA A 828 -31.98 -11.63 -32.82
C ALA A 828 -30.72 -11.45 -33.68
N LEU A 829 -30.38 -12.41 -34.56
CA LEU A 829 -29.29 -12.23 -35.54
C LEU A 829 -29.63 -11.13 -36.55
N GLU A 830 -28.62 -10.46 -37.08
CA GLU A 830 -28.78 -9.55 -38.23
C GLU A 830 -29.25 -10.30 -39.48
N ASP A 831 -30.01 -9.61 -40.33
CA ASP A 831 -30.61 -10.19 -41.53
C ASP A 831 -29.53 -10.64 -42.53
N SER A 832 -29.41 -11.96 -42.64
CA SER A 832 -28.32 -12.65 -43.31
C SER A 832 -28.81 -13.99 -43.89
N GLN A 833 -28.04 -14.60 -44.79
CA GLN A 833 -28.38 -15.93 -45.30
C GLN A 833 -28.39 -16.97 -44.17
N THR A 834 -27.40 -16.91 -43.26
CA THR A 834 -27.32 -17.76 -42.06
C THR A 834 -28.59 -17.72 -41.22
N LYS A 835 -29.16 -16.53 -40.97
CA LYS A 835 -30.43 -16.37 -40.24
C LYS A 835 -31.58 -17.11 -40.92
N LYS A 836 -31.69 -17.00 -42.25
CA LYS A 836 -32.72 -17.70 -43.04
C LYS A 836 -32.55 -19.21 -42.98
N ASP A 837 -31.32 -19.70 -43.11
CA ASP A 837 -31.01 -21.13 -43.09
C ASP A 837 -31.30 -21.77 -41.71
N LEU A 838 -31.03 -21.04 -40.62
CA LEU A 838 -31.34 -21.48 -39.25
C LEU A 838 -32.85 -21.44 -38.95
N LEU A 839 -33.61 -20.47 -39.47
CA LEU A 839 -35.08 -20.48 -39.37
C LEU A 839 -35.68 -21.69 -40.10
N ASN A 840 -35.25 -21.96 -41.34
CA ASN A 840 -35.69 -23.12 -42.13
C ASN A 840 -35.37 -24.48 -41.46
N ARG A 841 -34.35 -24.54 -40.59
CA ARG A 841 -34.05 -25.71 -39.75
C ARG A 841 -35.06 -25.83 -38.61
N LEU A 842 -35.30 -24.75 -37.87
CA LEU A 842 -36.27 -24.71 -36.77
C LEU A 842 -37.71 -25.05 -37.21
N ASP A 843 -38.15 -24.62 -38.40
CA ASP A 843 -39.47 -24.99 -38.94
C ASP A 843 -39.66 -26.53 -39.02
N LYS A 844 -38.60 -27.28 -39.33
CA LYS A 844 -38.63 -28.76 -39.34
C LYS A 844 -38.74 -29.34 -37.94
N VAL A 845 -38.06 -28.73 -36.96
CA VAL A 845 -38.15 -29.12 -35.54
C VAL A 845 -39.58 -28.94 -35.03
N LYS A 846 -40.24 -27.84 -35.40
CA LYS A 846 -41.64 -27.58 -35.01
C LYS A 846 -42.59 -28.64 -35.55
N VAL A 847 -42.43 -29.06 -36.81
CA VAL A 847 -43.22 -30.17 -37.40
C VAL A 847 -43.03 -31.49 -36.64
N ASN A 848 -41.81 -31.79 -36.16
CA ASN A 848 -41.54 -32.98 -35.34
C ASN A 848 -42.21 -32.89 -33.96
N ILE A 849 -42.11 -31.75 -33.27
CA ILE A 849 -42.76 -31.49 -31.97
C ILE A 849 -44.27 -31.76 -32.06
N ASP A 850 -44.93 -31.18 -33.07
CA ASP A 850 -46.38 -31.28 -33.23
C ASP A 850 -46.84 -32.71 -33.55
N LYS A 851 -45.99 -33.48 -34.26
CA LYS A 851 -46.21 -34.91 -34.50
C LYS A 851 -46.08 -35.75 -33.22
N ILE A 852 -45.10 -35.47 -32.35
CA ILE A 852 -44.92 -36.17 -31.07
C ILE A 852 -46.14 -35.96 -30.17
N LYS A 853 -46.57 -34.70 -30.00
CA LYS A 853 -47.79 -34.36 -29.23
C LYS A 853 -49.04 -35.07 -29.76
N THR A 854 -49.17 -35.17 -31.08
CA THR A 854 -50.31 -35.86 -31.72
C THR A 854 -50.33 -37.35 -31.37
N ASN A 855 -49.18 -38.03 -31.38
CA ASN A 855 -49.09 -39.44 -30.99
C ASN A 855 -49.37 -39.67 -29.50
N GLU A 856 -48.89 -38.78 -28.62
CA GLU A 856 -49.16 -38.85 -27.18
C GLU A 856 -50.66 -38.69 -26.87
N ALA A 857 -51.32 -37.72 -27.52
CA ALA A 857 -52.77 -37.53 -27.40
C ALA A 857 -53.56 -38.77 -27.86
N ILE A 858 -53.16 -39.42 -28.97
CA ILE A 858 -53.78 -40.67 -29.43
C ILE A 858 -53.67 -41.77 -28.36
N HIS A 859 -52.47 -42.02 -27.84
CA HIS A 859 -52.25 -43.08 -26.84
C HIS A 859 -52.99 -42.83 -25.52
N LEU A 860 -53.09 -41.58 -25.06
CA LEU A 860 -53.84 -41.26 -23.84
C LEU A 860 -55.34 -41.46 -24.03
N VAL A 861 -55.89 -41.17 -25.21
CA VAL A 861 -57.29 -41.46 -25.55
C VAL A 861 -57.56 -42.96 -25.61
N GLU A 862 -56.69 -43.75 -26.24
CA GLU A 862 -56.77 -45.23 -26.26
C GLU A 862 -56.74 -45.80 -24.83
N TYR A 863 -55.88 -45.25 -23.96
CA TYR A 863 -55.80 -45.66 -22.56
C TYR A 863 -57.07 -45.32 -21.78
N ALA A 864 -57.64 -44.13 -22.00
CA ALA A 864 -58.91 -43.70 -21.39
C ALA A 864 -60.11 -44.52 -21.87
N GLU A 865 -60.15 -44.92 -23.15
CA GLU A 865 -61.18 -45.81 -23.69
C GLU A 865 -61.16 -47.21 -23.08
N LYS A 866 -59.96 -47.71 -22.78
CA LYS A 866 -59.71 -49.03 -22.18
C LYS A 866 -59.91 -49.05 -20.66
N TYR A 867 -59.57 -47.96 -19.98
CA TYR A 867 -59.72 -47.80 -18.53
C TYR A 867 -60.45 -46.49 -18.19
N PRO A 868 -61.79 -46.43 -18.36
CA PRO A 868 -62.58 -45.21 -18.14
C PRO A 868 -62.58 -44.81 -16.67
N SER A 869 -62.03 -43.62 -16.39
CA SER A 869 -62.05 -42.95 -15.09
C SER A 869 -61.96 -41.45 -15.31
N ILE A 870 -62.33 -40.65 -14.31
CA ILE A 870 -62.23 -39.19 -14.39
C ILE A 870 -60.78 -38.75 -14.67
N SER A 871 -59.79 -39.37 -14.02
CA SER A 871 -58.38 -39.04 -14.26
C SER A 871 -57.92 -39.39 -15.67
N THR A 872 -58.24 -40.58 -16.18
CA THR A 872 -57.80 -40.99 -17.53
C THR A 872 -58.47 -40.17 -18.62
N TYR A 873 -59.76 -39.85 -18.48
CA TYR A 873 -60.48 -38.93 -19.39
C TYR A 873 -59.84 -37.54 -19.41
N ASN A 874 -59.59 -36.92 -18.25
CA ASN A 874 -59.03 -35.57 -18.21
C ASN A 874 -57.59 -35.50 -18.73
N ASN A 875 -56.71 -36.43 -18.34
CA ASN A 875 -55.33 -36.48 -18.87
C ASN A 875 -55.33 -36.59 -20.41
N ALA A 876 -56.23 -37.40 -20.97
CA ALA A 876 -56.37 -37.55 -22.42
C ALA A 876 -56.98 -36.31 -23.08
N LYS A 877 -57.99 -35.68 -22.46
CA LYS A 877 -58.62 -34.45 -22.93
C LYS A 877 -57.64 -33.29 -22.98
N ASP A 878 -56.78 -33.14 -21.98
CA ASP A 878 -55.75 -32.10 -21.94
C ASP A 878 -54.67 -32.32 -23.01
N ALA A 879 -54.22 -33.56 -23.20
CA ALA A 879 -53.31 -33.91 -24.30
C ALA A 879 -53.93 -33.61 -25.68
N VAL A 880 -55.19 -33.98 -25.90
CA VAL A 880 -55.93 -33.67 -27.13
C VAL A 880 -56.15 -32.16 -27.31
N ASN A 881 -56.37 -31.41 -26.24
CA ASN A 881 -56.47 -29.95 -26.32
C ASN A 881 -55.13 -29.30 -26.71
N SER A 882 -54.01 -29.92 -26.35
CA SER A 882 -52.64 -29.42 -26.59
C SER A 882 -52.10 -29.62 -28.01
N ILE A 883 -52.79 -30.38 -28.86
CA ILE A 883 -52.42 -30.59 -30.27
C ILE A 883 -53.07 -29.54 -31.18
N ASN A 884 -52.48 -29.34 -32.36
CA ASN A 884 -52.96 -28.38 -33.35
C ASN A 884 -54.40 -28.70 -33.81
N ASP A 885 -55.17 -27.65 -34.13
CA ASP A 885 -56.54 -27.81 -34.60
C ASP A 885 -56.60 -28.48 -35.98
N GLY A 886 -57.47 -29.47 -36.11
CA GLY A 886 -57.61 -30.28 -37.33
C GLY A 886 -58.40 -31.56 -37.10
N ASN A 887 -58.58 -32.35 -38.17
CA ASN A 887 -59.44 -33.54 -38.16
C ASN A 887 -59.11 -34.52 -37.03
N THR A 888 -57.83 -34.79 -36.77
CA THR A 888 -57.37 -35.70 -35.70
C THR A 888 -57.80 -35.23 -34.31
N LYS A 889 -57.71 -33.93 -34.02
CA LYS A 889 -58.17 -33.35 -32.74
C LYS A 889 -59.67 -33.51 -32.58
N THR A 890 -60.44 -33.21 -33.63
CA THR A 890 -61.90 -33.39 -33.67
C THR A 890 -62.31 -34.85 -33.48
N GLU A 891 -61.59 -35.79 -34.10
CA GLU A 891 -61.81 -37.24 -33.95
C GLU A 891 -61.55 -37.71 -32.51
N LEU A 892 -60.40 -37.35 -31.94
CA LEU A 892 -60.03 -37.71 -30.57
C LEU A 892 -60.98 -37.11 -29.52
N LEU A 893 -61.44 -35.86 -29.71
CA LEU A 893 -62.46 -35.25 -28.85
C LEU A 893 -63.81 -35.99 -28.95
N ASN A 894 -64.19 -36.48 -30.14
CA ASN A 894 -65.40 -37.28 -30.29
C ASN A 894 -65.28 -38.67 -29.67
N ARG A 895 -64.09 -39.31 -29.75
CA ARG A 895 -63.78 -40.55 -29.03
C ARG A 895 -63.90 -40.38 -27.52
N LEU A 896 -63.38 -39.27 -26.96
CA LEU A 896 -63.47 -38.97 -25.54
C LEU A 896 -64.91 -38.81 -25.01
N LYS A 897 -65.86 -38.30 -25.81
CA LYS A 897 -67.28 -38.26 -25.42
C LYS A 897 -67.85 -39.65 -25.09
N ASN A 898 -67.39 -40.70 -25.79
CA ASN A 898 -67.80 -42.08 -25.49
C ASN A 898 -67.19 -42.61 -24.19
N VAL A 899 -66.05 -42.05 -23.75
CA VAL A 899 -65.44 -42.35 -22.44
C VAL A 899 -66.21 -41.65 -21.32
N GLU A 900 -66.60 -40.39 -21.54
CA GLU A 900 -67.45 -39.59 -20.65
C GLU A 900 -68.77 -40.32 -20.32
N ILE A 901 -69.49 -40.78 -21.36
CA ILE A 901 -70.73 -41.58 -21.22
C ILE A 901 -70.52 -42.91 -20.45
N LYS A 902 -69.32 -43.52 -20.51
CA LYS A 902 -69.01 -44.71 -19.71
C LYS A 902 -68.81 -44.36 -18.23
N ILE A 903 -68.19 -43.22 -17.93
CA ILE A 903 -67.97 -42.73 -16.55
C ILE A 903 -69.32 -42.33 -15.91
N GLU A 904 -70.25 -41.75 -16.68
CA GLU A 904 -71.60 -41.39 -16.22
C GLU A 904 -72.41 -42.59 -15.68
N LYS A 905 -72.07 -43.83 -16.04
CA LYS A 905 -72.76 -45.05 -15.58
C LYS A 905 -72.24 -45.63 -14.26
N LEU A 906 -71.18 -45.05 -13.68
CA LEU A 906 -70.67 -45.44 -12.35
C LEU A 906 -71.60 -44.92 -11.23
N ASP A 907 -71.59 -45.57 -10.08
CA ASP A 907 -72.33 -45.10 -8.90
C ASP A 907 -71.72 -43.79 -8.33
N GLU A 908 -72.53 -42.99 -7.66
CA GLU A 908 -72.13 -41.66 -7.16
C GLU A 908 -70.97 -41.73 -6.15
N LYS A 909 -70.90 -42.78 -5.32
CA LYS A 909 -69.84 -42.92 -4.32
C LYS A 909 -68.49 -43.20 -4.99
N THR A 910 -68.48 -44.05 -6.02
CA THR A 910 -67.29 -44.31 -6.85
C THR A 910 -66.87 -43.08 -7.64
N LYS A 911 -67.82 -42.31 -8.21
CA LYS A 911 -67.52 -41.05 -8.91
C LYS A 911 -66.84 -40.03 -8.00
N THR A 912 -67.38 -39.80 -6.80
CA THR A 912 -66.81 -38.85 -5.84
C THR A 912 -65.42 -39.26 -5.38
N HIS A 913 -65.18 -40.55 -5.15
CA HIS A 913 -63.84 -41.05 -4.79
C HIS A 913 -62.82 -40.85 -5.92
N GLN A 914 -63.17 -41.23 -7.16
CA GLN A 914 -62.32 -41.04 -8.34
C GLN A 914 -62.05 -39.55 -8.66
N PHE A 915 -62.99 -38.66 -8.37
CA PHE A 915 -62.78 -37.21 -8.53
C PHE A 915 -61.77 -36.67 -7.51
N ILE A 916 -61.84 -37.11 -6.25
CA ILE A 916 -60.89 -36.70 -5.21
C ILE A 916 -59.47 -37.19 -5.53
N ASP A 917 -59.30 -38.45 -5.96
CA ASP A 917 -58.00 -39.00 -6.37
C ASP A 917 -57.37 -38.22 -7.55
N TYR A 918 -58.21 -37.78 -8.50
CA TYR A 918 -57.76 -36.94 -9.62
C TYR A 918 -57.24 -35.58 -9.14
N VAL A 919 -57.96 -34.91 -8.23
CA VAL A 919 -57.54 -33.63 -7.66
C VAL A 919 -56.25 -33.77 -6.85
N ASP A 920 -56.12 -34.80 -6.00
CA ASP A 920 -54.91 -35.02 -5.19
C ASP A 920 -53.67 -35.28 -6.06
N LYS A 921 -53.83 -35.92 -7.23
CA LYS A 921 -52.77 -36.07 -8.23
C LYS A 921 -52.31 -34.71 -8.78
N LEU A 922 -53.24 -33.84 -9.20
CA LEU A 922 -52.92 -32.50 -9.70
C LEU A 922 -52.21 -31.64 -8.65
N ILE A 923 -52.60 -31.77 -7.38
CA ILE A 923 -51.98 -31.03 -6.27
C ILE A 923 -50.56 -31.53 -6.01
N ARG A 924 -50.32 -32.85 -6.01
CA ARG A 924 -48.94 -33.39 -5.94
C ARG A 924 -48.06 -32.95 -7.10
N GLU A 925 -48.63 -32.75 -8.28
CA GLU A 925 -47.91 -32.22 -9.44
C GLU A 925 -47.61 -30.72 -9.28
N ALA A 926 -48.55 -29.92 -8.78
CA ALA A 926 -48.33 -28.51 -8.45
C ALA A 926 -47.27 -28.33 -7.33
N GLU A 927 -47.30 -29.15 -6.28
CA GLU A 927 -46.31 -29.20 -5.20
C GLU A 927 -44.91 -29.55 -5.70
N LYS A 928 -44.81 -30.45 -6.68
CA LYS A 928 -43.53 -30.86 -7.26
C LYS A 928 -42.96 -29.82 -8.23
N LEU A 929 -43.81 -29.20 -9.04
CA LEU A 929 -43.39 -28.29 -10.11
C LEU A 929 -43.21 -26.85 -9.63
N CYS A 930 -43.95 -26.40 -8.60
CA CYS A 930 -43.96 -25.02 -8.12
C CYS A 930 -44.05 -23.98 -9.27
N THR A 931 -44.99 -24.18 -10.19
CA THR A 931 -45.28 -23.24 -11.28
C THR A 931 -46.70 -22.68 -11.18
N GLU A 932 -46.86 -21.42 -11.61
CA GLU A 932 -48.14 -20.70 -11.58
C GLU A 932 -49.22 -21.39 -12.45
N ASP A 933 -48.84 -22.12 -13.50
CA ASP A 933 -49.76 -22.88 -14.36
C ASP A 933 -50.27 -24.17 -13.68
N ALA A 934 -49.37 -24.96 -13.10
CA ALA A 934 -49.75 -26.17 -12.35
C ALA A 934 -50.61 -25.82 -11.11
N TYR A 935 -50.26 -24.74 -10.40
CA TYR A 935 -51.05 -24.21 -9.29
C TYR A 935 -52.48 -23.85 -9.72
N LYS A 936 -52.66 -23.09 -10.82
CA LYS A 936 -53.98 -22.67 -11.32
C LYS A 936 -54.84 -23.88 -11.73
N LYS A 937 -54.26 -24.84 -12.45
CA LYS A 937 -54.95 -26.07 -12.88
C LYS A 937 -55.44 -26.90 -11.68
N ALA A 938 -54.59 -27.09 -10.67
CA ALA A 938 -54.96 -27.82 -9.47
C ALA A 938 -56.02 -27.08 -8.63
N LEU A 939 -55.91 -25.74 -8.51
CA LEU A 939 -56.87 -24.90 -7.78
C LEU A 939 -58.28 -24.96 -8.38
N GLU A 940 -58.39 -24.86 -9.71
CA GLU A 940 -59.69 -24.88 -10.40
C GLU A 940 -60.46 -26.19 -10.14
N GLN A 941 -59.77 -27.34 -10.12
CA GLN A 941 -60.42 -28.62 -9.85
C GLN A 941 -60.66 -28.85 -8.34
N ALA A 942 -59.74 -28.39 -7.47
CA ALA A 942 -59.91 -28.49 -6.01
C ALA A 942 -61.14 -27.74 -5.51
N GLN A 943 -61.48 -26.59 -6.09
CA GLN A 943 -62.67 -25.81 -5.72
C GLN A 943 -64.00 -26.55 -5.96
N LYS A 944 -64.01 -27.54 -6.87
CA LYS A 944 -65.20 -28.31 -7.29
C LYS A 944 -65.48 -29.54 -6.42
N ILE A 945 -64.62 -29.89 -5.45
CA ILE A 945 -64.87 -31.00 -4.51
C ILE A 945 -66.07 -30.65 -3.63
N GLU A 946 -67.17 -31.41 -3.70
CA GLU A 946 -68.37 -31.11 -2.92
C GLU A 946 -68.14 -31.18 -1.40
N ASP A 947 -67.46 -32.23 -0.91
CA ASP A 947 -67.14 -32.36 0.52
C ASP A 947 -66.29 -31.18 1.03
N VAL A 948 -66.88 -30.44 1.98
CA VAL A 948 -66.33 -29.19 2.51
C VAL A 948 -65.03 -29.42 3.28
N GLN A 949 -64.85 -30.57 3.93
CA GLN A 949 -63.63 -30.84 4.69
C GLN A 949 -62.47 -31.19 3.77
N SER A 950 -62.66 -32.14 2.84
CA SER A 950 -61.66 -32.49 1.82
C SER A 950 -61.24 -31.27 1.01
N ARG A 951 -62.20 -30.45 0.56
CA ARG A 951 -61.94 -29.20 -0.17
C ARG A 951 -60.99 -28.27 0.61
N LYS A 952 -61.21 -28.08 1.92
CA LYS A 952 -60.34 -27.24 2.76
C LYS A 952 -58.91 -27.77 2.85
N VAL A 953 -58.72 -29.08 3.02
CA VAL A 953 -57.38 -29.70 3.08
C VAL A 953 -56.59 -29.42 1.80
N TYR A 954 -57.24 -29.62 0.64
CA TYR A 954 -56.61 -29.43 -0.67
C TYR A 954 -56.32 -27.96 -1.02
N ILE A 955 -57.20 -27.03 -0.65
CA ILE A 955 -56.96 -25.59 -0.85
C ILE A 955 -55.79 -25.10 0.04
N ASN A 956 -55.65 -25.59 1.27
CA ASN A 956 -54.54 -25.21 2.15
C ASN A 956 -53.18 -25.64 1.58
N ARG A 957 -53.05 -26.87 1.07
CA ARG A 957 -51.84 -27.35 0.39
C ARG A 957 -51.46 -26.45 -0.80
N LEU A 958 -52.45 -26.03 -1.59
CA LEU A 958 -52.21 -25.14 -2.73
C LEU A 958 -51.76 -23.72 -2.31
N ASN A 959 -52.18 -23.22 -1.14
CA ASN A 959 -51.67 -21.94 -0.62
C ASN A 959 -50.17 -22.03 -0.28
N GLU A 960 -49.68 -23.17 0.21
CA GLU A 960 -48.24 -23.40 0.44
C GLU A 960 -47.46 -23.41 -0.88
N VAL A 961 -47.99 -24.07 -1.92
CA VAL A 961 -47.41 -24.01 -3.29
C VAL A 961 -47.36 -22.58 -3.80
N LYS A 962 -48.40 -21.77 -3.56
CA LYS A 962 -48.43 -20.37 -3.98
C LYS A 962 -47.38 -19.52 -3.28
N ASN A 963 -47.20 -19.68 -1.97
CA ASN A 963 -46.13 -19.01 -1.23
C ASN A 963 -44.74 -19.37 -1.79
N ASN A 964 -44.48 -20.65 -2.10
CA ASN A 964 -43.21 -21.09 -2.67
C ASN A 964 -42.95 -20.51 -4.08
N ILE A 965 -44.00 -20.33 -4.90
CA ILE A 965 -43.91 -19.67 -6.21
C ILE A 965 -43.53 -18.19 -6.05
N ASP A 966 -44.03 -17.51 -5.02
CA ASP A 966 -43.81 -16.08 -4.84
C ASP A 966 -42.47 -15.78 -4.15
N ILE A 967 -41.97 -16.65 -3.26
CA ILE A 967 -40.60 -16.58 -2.70
C ILE A 967 -39.53 -16.64 -3.80
N ASN A 968 -39.69 -17.54 -4.79
CA ASN A 968 -38.73 -17.68 -5.90
C ASN A 968 -38.64 -16.43 -6.81
N LYS A 969 -39.60 -15.50 -6.74
CA LYS A 969 -39.57 -14.25 -7.54
C LYS A 969 -38.69 -13.16 -6.90
N GLU A 970 -38.66 -13.06 -5.57
CA GLU A 970 -37.80 -12.09 -4.87
C GLU A 970 -36.30 -12.40 -5.04
N THR A 971 -35.94 -13.67 -5.21
CA THR A 971 -34.55 -14.11 -5.39
C THR A 971 -33.92 -13.72 -6.74
N GLU A 972 -34.72 -13.51 -7.80
CA GLU A 972 -34.18 -13.17 -9.14
C GLU A 972 -33.94 -11.66 -9.33
N THR A 973 -34.73 -10.77 -8.68
CA THR A 973 -34.71 -9.32 -8.94
C THR A 973 -33.77 -8.53 -8.03
N SER A 974 -33.46 -9.05 -6.85
CA SER A 974 -32.60 -8.41 -5.83
C SER A 974 -31.18 -8.00 -6.33
N PRO A 975 -30.46 -8.82 -7.14
CA PRO A 975 -29.14 -8.44 -7.66
C PRO A 975 -29.21 -7.25 -8.63
N ILE A 976 -30.19 -7.24 -9.53
CA ILE A 976 -30.35 -6.20 -10.57
C ILE A 976 -30.72 -4.84 -9.94
N LYS A 977 -31.57 -4.85 -8.91
CA LYS A 977 -31.91 -3.67 -8.11
C LYS A 977 -30.65 -3.04 -7.48
N THR A 978 -29.79 -3.88 -6.92
CA THR A 978 -28.49 -3.49 -6.33
C THR A 978 -27.51 -2.93 -7.36
N GLU A 979 -27.50 -3.44 -8.60
CA GLU A 979 -26.67 -2.89 -9.68
C GLU A 979 -27.16 -1.51 -10.17
N LEU A 980 -28.49 -1.33 -10.30
CA LEU A 980 -29.08 -0.02 -10.64
C LEU A 980 -28.78 1.04 -9.57
N ASP A 981 -28.85 0.68 -8.28
CA ASP A 981 -28.51 1.60 -7.18
C ASP A 981 -27.06 2.07 -7.24
N LYS A 982 -26.12 1.17 -7.58
CA LYS A 982 -24.70 1.53 -7.80
C LYS A 982 -24.54 2.46 -9.00
N LEU A 983 -25.17 2.16 -10.14
CA LEU A 983 -25.07 2.99 -11.35
C LEU A 983 -25.65 4.41 -11.12
N GLU A 984 -26.79 4.51 -10.44
CA GLU A 984 -27.39 5.79 -10.07
C GLU A 984 -26.47 6.59 -9.13
N HIS A 985 -25.86 5.95 -8.14
CA HIS A 985 -24.88 6.58 -7.26
C HIS A 985 -23.65 7.07 -8.04
N THR A 986 -23.12 6.29 -8.99
CA THR A 986 -21.99 6.71 -9.84
C THR A 986 -22.33 7.94 -10.68
N ILE A 987 -23.50 7.97 -11.34
CA ILE A 987 -23.96 9.13 -12.12
C ILE A 987 -24.12 10.38 -11.26
N ASN A 988 -24.66 10.24 -10.03
CA ASN A 988 -24.79 11.36 -9.08
C ASN A 988 -23.43 11.81 -8.48
N SER A 989 -22.36 11.03 -8.65
CA SER A 989 -21.00 11.34 -8.13
C SER A 989 -20.07 12.04 -9.13
N ILE A 990 -20.51 12.25 -10.38
CA ILE A 990 -19.73 12.91 -11.46
C ILE A 990 -18.45 12.14 -11.87
N ASN A 991 -18.33 10.86 -11.52
CA ASN A 991 -17.28 9.98 -12.03
C ASN A 991 -17.53 9.57 -13.50
N THR A 992 -16.50 9.07 -14.19
CA THR A 992 -16.63 8.56 -15.57
C THR A 992 -17.49 7.30 -15.63
N VAL A 993 -18.77 7.48 -15.94
CA VAL A 993 -19.74 6.41 -16.17
C VAL A 993 -19.54 5.83 -17.56
N ASN A 994 -19.25 4.53 -17.65
CA ASN A 994 -19.14 3.84 -18.92
C ASN A 994 -20.55 3.49 -19.44
N LYS A 995 -20.86 3.88 -20.68
CA LYS A 995 -22.13 3.55 -21.35
C LYS A 995 -22.38 2.04 -21.41
N ASN A 996 -21.32 1.23 -21.42
CA ASN A 996 -21.40 -0.22 -21.48
C ASN A 996 -22.02 -0.85 -20.21
N ASP A 997 -21.82 -0.25 -19.03
CA ASP A 997 -22.38 -0.76 -17.77
C ASP A 997 -23.91 -0.60 -17.76
N MET A 998 -24.39 0.53 -18.27
CA MET A 998 -25.81 0.81 -18.44
C MET A 998 -26.47 -0.10 -19.50
N LEU A 999 -25.72 -0.48 -20.54
CA LEU A 999 -26.17 -1.46 -21.55
C LEU A 999 -26.25 -2.88 -20.97
N ALA A 1000 -25.27 -3.32 -20.20
CA ALA A 1000 -25.27 -4.64 -19.56
C ALA A 1000 -26.43 -4.81 -18.56
N ILE A 1001 -26.76 -3.76 -17.79
CA ILE A 1001 -27.94 -3.78 -16.90
C ILE A 1001 -29.24 -3.78 -17.71
N LYS A 1002 -29.29 -3.09 -18.86
CA LYS A 1002 -30.44 -3.09 -19.78
C LYS A 1002 -30.71 -4.49 -20.37
N GLU A 1003 -29.66 -5.24 -20.70
CA GLU A 1003 -29.77 -6.65 -21.12
C GLU A 1003 -30.33 -7.53 -19.99
N LYS A 1004 -29.77 -7.45 -18.77
CA LYS A 1004 -30.29 -8.20 -17.60
C LYS A 1004 -31.76 -7.94 -17.29
N ILE A 1005 -32.25 -6.70 -17.46
CA ILE A 1005 -33.67 -6.34 -17.26
C ILE A 1005 -34.56 -6.83 -18.42
N ASN A 1006 -34.00 -6.97 -19.63
CA ASN A 1006 -34.72 -7.52 -20.77
C ASN A 1006 -34.90 -9.04 -20.69
N ASP A 1007 -34.00 -9.75 -20.00
CA ASP A 1007 -34.11 -11.20 -19.76
C ASP A 1007 -35.15 -11.55 -18.67
N LEU A 1008 -35.61 -10.57 -17.88
CA LEU A 1008 -36.71 -10.77 -16.92
C LEU A 1008 -38.05 -10.93 -17.64
N LYS A 1009 -38.92 -11.81 -17.09
CA LYS A 1009 -40.30 -11.96 -17.55
C LYS A 1009 -41.10 -10.67 -17.32
N ASP A 1010 -42.11 -10.44 -18.16
CA ASP A 1010 -42.87 -9.19 -18.15
C ASP A 1010 -43.79 -9.09 -16.92
N THR A 1011 -43.33 -8.34 -15.92
CA THR A 1011 -43.98 -8.15 -14.62
C THR A 1011 -43.99 -6.68 -14.23
N LYS A 1012 -44.78 -6.33 -13.21
CA LYS A 1012 -44.80 -4.97 -12.66
C LYS A 1012 -43.41 -4.55 -12.13
N GLU A 1013 -42.67 -5.46 -11.51
CA GLU A 1013 -41.31 -5.18 -11.02
C GLU A 1013 -40.30 -4.99 -12.16
N ARG A 1014 -40.43 -5.72 -13.28
CA ARG A 1014 -39.65 -5.44 -14.49
C ARG A 1014 -39.92 -4.02 -14.99
N GLN A 1015 -41.18 -3.58 -15.00
CA GLN A 1015 -41.52 -2.20 -15.38
C GLN A 1015 -40.93 -1.18 -14.41
N ASP A 1016 -41.00 -1.40 -13.09
CA ASP A 1016 -40.38 -0.53 -12.09
C ASP A 1016 -38.84 -0.43 -12.27
N LEU A 1017 -38.18 -1.52 -12.66
CA LEU A 1017 -36.74 -1.56 -12.98
C LEU A 1017 -36.42 -0.83 -14.30
N ILE A 1018 -37.27 -0.98 -15.33
CA ILE A 1018 -37.18 -0.25 -16.61
C ILE A 1018 -37.34 1.25 -16.37
N ASP A 1019 -38.32 1.67 -15.58
CA ASP A 1019 -38.60 3.07 -15.30
C ASP A 1019 -37.46 3.72 -14.50
N LYS A 1020 -36.87 2.96 -13.56
CA LYS A 1020 -35.65 3.37 -12.86
C LYS A 1020 -34.45 3.52 -13.81
N LEU A 1021 -34.20 2.54 -14.68
CA LEU A 1021 -33.13 2.62 -15.68
C LEU A 1021 -33.33 3.80 -16.64
N ASN A 1022 -34.56 4.04 -17.11
CA ASN A 1022 -34.90 5.16 -17.98
C ASN A 1022 -34.66 6.52 -17.30
N ASN A 1023 -34.92 6.63 -15.99
CA ASN A 1023 -34.61 7.84 -15.22
C ASN A 1023 -33.09 8.08 -15.14
N ILE A 1024 -32.32 7.01 -14.89
CA ILE A 1024 -30.85 7.02 -14.86
C ILE A 1024 -30.26 7.39 -16.23
N GLU A 1025 -30.75 6.78 -17.32
CA GLU A 1025 -30.35 7.07 -18.70
C GLU A 1025 -30.66 8.54 -19.09
N ASN A 1026 -31.78 9.09 -18.62
CA ASN A 1026 -32.12 10.50 -18.80
C ASN A 1026 -31.19 11.45 -18.01
N LYS A 1027 -30.78 11.08 -16.78
CA LYS A 1027 -29.79 11.85 -16.00
C LYS A 1027 -28.43 11.87 -16.71
N TYR A 1028 -27.95 10.69 -17.14
CA TYR A 1028 -26.70 10.55 -17.89
C TYR A 1028 -26.70 11.37 -19.19
N ASN A 1029 -27.77 11.27 -19.99
CA ASN A 1029 -27.89 12.01 -21.25
C ASN A 1029 -27.97 13.54 -21.05
N LYS A 1030 -28.52 14.03 -19.92
CA LYS A 1030 -28.46 15.46 -19.57
C LYS A 1030 -27.05 15.90 -19.16
N LEU A 1031 -26.31 15.04 -18.46
CA LEU A 1031 -24.95 15.31 -17.99
C LEU A 1031 -23.97 15.48 -19.18
N ILE A 1032 -23.92 14.50 -20.10
CA ILE A 1032 -22.96 14.48 -21.21
C ILE A 1032 -23.20 15.54 -22.29
N ASN A 1033 -24.46 15.98 -22.45
CA ASN A 1033 -24.86 16.98 -23.44
C ASN A 1033 -24.78 18.42 -22.91
N ASN A 1034 -24.42 18.64 -21.64
CA ASN A 1034 -24.20 19.98 -21.11
C ASN A 1034 -22.89 20.57 -21.68
N PRO A 1035 -22.91 21.74 -22.37
CA PRO A 1035 -21.72 22.30 -23.01
C PRO A 1035 -20.56 22.64 -22.05
N ASN A 1036 -20.85 22.83 -20.76
CA ASN A 1036 -19.85 23.13 -19.75
C ASN A 1036 -19.20 21.85 -19.20
N TYR A 1037 -19.92 20.72 -19.16
CA TYR A 1037 -19.41 19.43 -18.67
C TYR A 1037 -18.12 19.00 -19.39
N ASN A 1038 -18.14 19.05 -20.73
CA ASN A 1038 -16.98 18.71 -21.57
C ASN A 1038 -15.82 19.74 -21.49
N LYS A 1039 -16.06 20.95 -20.94
CA LYS A 1039 -15.00 21.93 -20.65
C LYS A 1039 -14.38 21.75 -19.27
N LEU A 1040 -15.16 21.33 -18.27
CA LEU A 1040 -14.70 21.13 -16.89
C LEU A 1040 -13.72 19.95 -16.77
N ILE A 1041 -13.90 18.89 -17.56
CA ILE A 1041 -13.04 17.68 -17.53
C ILE A 1041 -11.59 17.94 -18.00
N LYS A 1042 -11.32 19.04 -18.72
CA LYS A 1042 -9.98 19.32 -19.28
C LYS A 1042 -9.01 20.07 -18.36
N TYR A 1043 -9.46 20.61 -17.22
CA TYR A 1043 -8.64 21.48 -16.39
C TYR A 1043 -8.82 21.19 -14.89
N ASN A 1044 -7.92 20.36 -14.34
CA ASN A 1044 -7.81 20.19 -12.89
C ASN A 1044 -6.34 19.98 -12.51
N THR A 1045 -5.66 21.02 -11.99
CA THR A 1045 -4.33 20.91 -11.31
C THR A 1045 -3.88 22.26 -10.73
N TRP A 1046 -4.35 22.62 -9.54
CA TRP A 1046 -3.71 23.62 -8.67
C TRP A 1046 -3.44 23.00 -7.29
N ASN A 1047 -2.17 22.77 -6.96
CA ASN A 1047 -1.76 21.99 -5.77
C ASN A 1047 -1.68 22.80 -4.46
N ASN A 1048 -2.26 24.00 -4.36
CA ASN A 1048 -2.12 24.86 -3.17
C ASN A 1048 -3.30 25.85 -3.03
N ILE A 1049 -4.53 25.33 -3.03
CA ILE A 1049 -5.71 26.08 -2.58
C ILE A 1049 -6.26 25.43 -1.31
N VAL A 1050 -6.43 26.22 -0.25
CA VAL A 1050 -6.96 25.76 1.04
C VAL A 1050 -8.33 26.39 1.29
N TYR A 1051 -9.33 25.56 1.56
CA TYR A 1051 -10.71 25.93 1.86
C TYR A 1051 -10.98 25.95 3.36
N LYS A 1052 -11.83 26.88 3.83
CA LYS A 1052 -12.38 26.85 5.19
C LYS A 1052 -13.83 27.36 5.21
N GLU A 1053 -14.72 26.55 5.79
CA GLU A 1053 -16.15 26.84 5.94
C GLU A 1053 -16.41 27.87 7.05
N SER A 1054 -17.48 28.68 6.91
CA SER A 1054 -17.96 29.60 7.94
C SER A 1054 -19.49 29.57 8.06
N LYS A 1055 -20.01 29.89 9.25
CA LYS A 1055 -21.42 29.71 9.65
C LYS A 1055 -22.43 30.66 8.97
N ASP A 1056 -21.98 31.47 8.01
CA ASP A 1056 -22.64 32.65 7.47
C ASP A 1056 -22.65 32.68 5.92
N LYS A 1057 -22.90 31.52 5.29
CA LYS A 1057 -22.94 31.31 3.82
C LYS A 1057 -21.73 31.88 3.06
N THR A 1058 -20.59 31.95 3.75
CA THR A 1058 -19.35 32.54 3.26
C THR A 1058 -18.24 31.51 3.40
N PHE A 1059 -17.43 31.32 2.38
CA PHE A 1059 -16.31 30.38 2.40
C PHE A 1059 -15.02 31.03 1.92
N ALA A 1060 -13.91 30.64 2.54
CA ALA A 1060 -12.59 31.20 2.29
C ALA A 1060 -11.80 30.31 1.33
N VAL A 1061 -11.22 30.91 0.28
CA VAL A 1061 -10.37 30.28 -0.72
C VAL A 1061 -8.99 30.93 -0.62
N LYS A 1062 -8.00 30.22 -0.07
CA LYS A 1062 -6.63 30.72 0.05
C LYS A 1062 -5.80 30.37 -1.18
N PHE A 1063 -5.09 31.35 -1.72
CA PHE A 1063 -4.16 31.26 -2.84
C PHE A 1063 -2.69 31.33 -2.34
N ASN A 1064 -1.72 31.13 -3.24
CA ASN A 1064 -0.29 31.12 -2.93
C ASN A 1064 0.42 32.48 -3.10
N LYS A 1065 -0.33 33.54 -3.40
CA LYS A 1065 0.13 34.94 -3.51
C LYS A 1065 -1.04 35.88 -3.17
N ASN A 1066 -0.73 37.11 -2.78
CA ASN A 1066 -1.74 38.16 -2.64
C ASN A 1066 -2.47 38.42 -3.96
N LEU A 1067 -3.80 38.50 -3.94
CA LEU A 1067 -4.62 38.64 -5.13
C LEU A 1067 -4.85 40.11 -5.53
N ASN A 1068 -5.01 40.34 -6.83
CA ASN A 1068 -5.61 41.59 -7.33
C ASN A 1068 -7.14 41.51 -7.17
N SER A 1069 -7.75 42.54 -6.59
CA SER A 1069 -9.22 42.62 -6.45
C SER A 1069 -9.95 42.94 -7.76
N ASN A 1070 -9.23 43.47 -8.76
CA ASN A 1070 -9.81 43.85 -10.02
C ASN A 1070 -10.06 42.60 -10.89
N ASN A 1071 -11.28 42.46 -11.40
CA ASN A 1071 -11.76 41.35 -12.23
C ASN A 1071 -11.86 39.95 -11.58
N ILE A 1072 -11.96 39.89 -10.25
CA ILE A 1072 -12.10 38.62 -9.52
C ILE A 1072 -13.44 37.90 -9.76
N SER A 1073 -14.58 38.61 -9.80
CA SER A 1073 -15.95 38.04 -9.86
C SER A 1073 -16.33 37.37 -11.19
N GLU A 1074 -15.62 37.73 -12.27
CA GLU A 1074 -15.74 37.05 -13.57
C GLU A 1074 -14.96 35.73 -13.58
N ASN A 1075 -13.87 35.67 -12.80
CA ASN A 1075 -12.84 34.65 -12.84
C ASN A 1075 -12.85 33.70 -11.64
N LEU A 1076 -13.60 34.02 -10.60
CA LEU A 1076 -13.82 33.23 -9.39
C LEU A 1076 -15.33 33.22 -9.12
N TYR A 1077 -15.99 32.07 -9.22
CA TYR A 1077 -17.45 31.99 -9.09
C TYR A 1077 -17.97 30.59 -8.77
N LEU A 1078 -19.25 30.50 -8.40
CA LEU A 1078 -19.97 29.25 -8.15
C LEU A 1078 -20.93 28.87 -9.28
N LEU A 1079 -21.13 27.57 -9.47
CA LEU A 1079 -22.18 26.97 -10.31
C LEU A 1079 -23.05 26.04 -9.46
N ASP A 1080 -24.37 26.04 -9.68
CA ASP A 1080 -25.32 25.15 -9.01
C ASP A 1080 -25.41 23.79 -9.71
N VAL A 1081 -24.97 22.70 -9.06
CA VAL A 1081 -24.95 21.37 -9.69
C VAL A 1081 -26.35 20.83 -9.94
N ASP A 1082 -27.28 21.10 -9.03
CA ASP A 1082 -28.66 20.62 -9.11
C ASP A 1082 -29.52 21.47 -10.06
N ASN A 1083 -29.16 22.75 -10.24
CA ASN A 1083 -29.77 23.66 -11.20
C ASN A 1083 -28.90 23.83 -12.47
N ASN A 1084 -28.57 22.71 -13.12
CA ASN A 1084 -27.97 22.63 -14.47
C ASN A 1084 -26.67 23.42 -14.68
N PHE A 1085 -25.86 23.58 -13.62
CA PHE A 1085 -24.62 24.37 -13.60
C PHE A 1085 -24.85 25.87 -13.87
N GLU A 1086 -26.00 26.44 -13.48
CA GLU A 1086 -26.20 27.90 -13.53
C GLU A 1086 -25.25 28.65 -12.60
N LYS A 1087 -24.68 29.77 -13.07
CA LYS A 1087 -23.76 30.61 -12.28
C LYS A 1087 -24.50 31.33 -11.16
N ILE A 1088 -24.10 31.05 -9.92
CA ILE A 1088 -24.65 31.68 -8.72
C ILE A 1088 -24.03 33.07 -8.56
N HIS A 1089 -24.84 34.04 -8.16
CA HIS A 1089 -24.36 35.37 -7.79
C HIS A 1089 -23.60 35.31 -6.45
N THR A 1090 -22.33 35.70 -6.48
CA THR A 1090 -21.41 35.65 -5.34
C THR A 1090 -20.81 37.03 -5.06
N THR A 1091 -20.84 37.47 -3.80
CA THR A 1091 -20.04 38.62 -3.34
C THR A 1091 -18.65 38.12 -2.95
N ILE A 1092 -17.58 38.77 -3.42
CA ILE A 1092 -16.20 38.33 -3.18
C ILE A 1092 -15.39 39.45 -2.52
N ASN A 1093 -14.82 39.16 -1.35
CA ASN A 1093 -13.99 40.08 -0.58
C ASN A 1093 -12.59 39.49 -0.39
N ILE A 1094 -11.53 40.23 -0.73
CA ILE A 1094 -10.15 39.74 -0.70
C ILE A 1094 -9.41 40.33 0.49
N LYS A 1095 -8.71 39.48 1.24
CA LYS A 1095 -7.74 39.89 2.27
C LYS A 1095 -6.42 39.15 2.04
N GLY A 1096 -5.46 39.86 1.45
CA GLY A 1096 -4.16 39.32 1.07
C GLY A 1096 -4.29 38.15 0.09
N GLU A 1097 -3.86 36.97 0.51
CA GLU A 1097 -3.88 35.74 -0.29
C GLU A 1097 -5.24 35.03 -0.29
N THR A 1098 -6.25 35.51 0.47
CA THR A 1098 -7.52 34.80 0.67
C THR A 1098 -8.70 35.57 0.08
N ALA A 1099 -9.49 34.90 -0.76
CA ALA A 1099 -10.79 35.38 -1.22
C ALA A 1099 -11.91 34.75 -0.39
N TYR A 1100 -12.77 35.59 0.18
CA TYR A 1100 -13.97 35.20 0.92
C TYR A 1100 -15.17 35.36 -0.02
N ILE A 1101 -15.89 34.28 -0.27
CA ILE A 1101 -16.96 34.20 -1.26
C ILE A 1101 -18.28 33.95 -0.51
N THR A 1102 -19.21 34.90 -0.59
CA THR A 1102 -20.54 34.84 0.04
C THR A 1102 -21.61 34.64 -1.04
N ALA A 1103 -22.57 33.74 -0.82
CA ALA A 1103 -23.70 33.54 -1.74
C ALA A 1103 -25.02 33.28 -1.02
N ASP A 1104 -26.05 34.05 -1.38
CA ASP A 1104 -27.31 34.10 -0.63
C ASP A 1104 -28.17 32.82 -0.82
N LYS A 1105 -28.02 32.15 -1.97
CA LYS A 1105 -28.84 31.00 -2.40
C LYS A 1105 -28.29 29.62 -1.99
N LEU A 1106 -27.15 29.57 -1.29
CA LEU A 1106 -26.62 28.29 -0.79
C LEU A 1106 -27.61 27.63 0.17
N SER A 1107 -27.87 26.35 -0.04
CA SER A 1107 -28.81 25.52 0.73
C SER A 1107 -28.06 24.32 1.32
N PRO A 1108 -28.28 23.96 2.59
CA PRO A 1108 -27.52 22.87 3.23
C PRO A 1108 -27.68 21.53 2.49
N GLY A 1109 -26.57 20.83 2.21
CA GLY A 1109 -26.57 19.54 1.53
C GLY A 1109 -26.86 19.64 0.02
N LYS A 1110 -26.57 20.79 -0.60
CA LYS A 1110 -26.64 20.99 -2.06
C LYS A 1110 -25.24 21.18 -2.63
N LYS A 1111 -24.94 20.47 -3.70
CA LYS A 1111 -23.63 20.53 -4.35
C LYS A 1111 -23.50 21.78 -5.22
N TYR A 1112 -22.38 22.47 -5.07
CA TYR A 1112 -21.99 23.63 -5.87
C TYR A 1112 -20.57 23.41 -6.41
N ILE A 1113 -20.23 24.00 -7.55
CA ILE A 1113 -18.88 23.96 -8.12
C ILE A 1113 -18.24 25.35 -8.04
N LEU A 1114 -17.13 25.45 -7.31
CA LEU A 1114 -16.22 26.58 -7.35
C LEU A 1114 -15.33 26.49 -8.59
N VAL A 1115 -15.37 27.53 -9.43
CA VAL A 1115 -14.50 27.70 -10.59
C VAL A 1115 -13.53 28.84 -10.34
N VAL A 1116 -12.24 28.58 -10.58
CA VAL A 1116 -11.12 29.50 -10.41
C VAL A 1116 -10.33 29.55 -11.72
N SER A 1117 -10.50 30.62 -12.48
CA SER A 1117 -9.87 30.85 -13.79
C SER A 1117 -8.36 31.09 -13.67
N ASP A 1118 -7.60 30.71 -14.69
CA ASP A 1118 -6.17 31.01 -14.80
C ASP A 1118 -5.88 32.50 -15.03
N GLN A 1119 -6.89 33.28 -15.42
CA GLN A 1119 -6.81 34.73 -15.63
C GLN A 1119 -6.76 35.55 -14.33
N ILE A 1120 -6.80 34.92 -13.14
CA ILE A 1120 -6.62 35.62 -11.85
C ILE A 1120 -5.15 36.02 -11.68
N LYS A 1121 -4.93 37.29 -11.29
CA LYS A 1121 -3.61 37.90 -11.16
C LYS A 1121 -3.22 38.18 -9.72
N ASP A 1122 -1.92 38.16 -9.44
CA ASP A 1122 -1.35 38.62 -8.18
C ASP A 1122 -1.48 40.14 -8.03
N SER A 1123 -1.27 40.65 -6.81
CA SER A 1123 -1.38 42.08 -6.48
C SER A 1123 -0.36 42.98 -7.21
N ARG A 1124 0.53 42.43 -8.03
CA ARG A 1124 1.47 43.14 -8.93
C ARG A 1124 1.08 42.96 -10.41
N ASN A 1125 -0.14 42.51 -10.65
CA ASN A 1125 -0.74 42.28 -11.96
C ASN A 1125 -0.04 41.20 -12.82
N LYS A 1126 0.67 40.27 -12.19
CA LYS A 1126 1.27 39.10 -12.85
C LYS A 1126 0.36 37.89 -12.69
N ASP A 1127 0.30 37.05 -13.72
CA ASP A 1127 -0.52 35.83 -13.67
C ASP A 1127 0.01 34.90 -12.57
N LEU A 1128 -0.89 34.19 -11.88
CA LEU A 1128 -0.51 33.39 -10.70
C LEU A 1128 0.44 32.23 -11.07
N LYS A 1129 0.33 31.70 -12.30
CA LYS A 1129 1.18 30.66 -12.91
C LYS A 1129 1.17 30.79 -14.44
N GLN A 1130 2.22 30.34 -15.15
CA GLN A 1130 2.20 30.24 -16.63
C GLN A 1130 1.67 28.86 -17.08
N GLY A 1131 0.82 28.87 -18.12
CA GLY A 1131 0.19 27.68 -18.71
C GLY A 1131 -1.26 27.48 -18.25
N LEU A 1132 -2.18 27.35 -19.22
CA LEU A 1132 -3.64 27.24 -19.05
C LEU A 1132 -4.05 26.20 -17.99
N LYS A 1133 -4.51 26.63 -16.82
CA LYS A 1133 -5.12 25.77 -15.79
C LYS A 1133 -6.18 26.51 -14.96
N THR A 1134 -7.45 26.21 -15.20
CA THR A 1134 -8.55 26.49 -14.27
C THR A 1134 -8.51 25.48 -13.10
N PHE A 1135 -8.87 25.88 -11.88
CA PHE A 1135 -9.15 24.99 -10.76
C PHE A 1135 -10.65 24.90 -10.52
N ILE A 1136 -11.13 23.68 -10.27
CA ILE A 1136 -12.55 23.34 -10.18
C ILE A 1136 -12.72 22.42 -8.96
N GLN A 1137 -13.54 22.83 -7.99
CA GLN A 1137 -13.80 22.05 -6.78
C GLN A 1137 -15.30 21.99 -6.47
N ILE A 1138 -15.81 20.80 -6.19
CA ILE A 1138 -17.18 20.63 -5.66
C ILE A 1138 -17.15 20.97 -4.16
N ILE A 1139 -18.12 21.78 -3.72
CA ILE A 1139 -18.42 22.09 -2.33
C ILE A 1139 -19.87 21.65 -2.03
N GLU A 1140 -20.16 21.22 -0.80
CA GLU A 1140 -21.47 20.70 -0.34
C GLU A 1140 -22.12 21.60 0.73
#